data_AF-A0A841YWI0-F1
#
_entry.id   AF-A0A841YWI0-F1
#
_cell.length_a   1.000
_cell.length_b   1.000
_cell.length_c   1.000
_cell.angle_alpha   90.00
_cell.angle_beta   90.00
_cell.angle_gamma   90.00
#
_symmetry.space_group_name_H-M   'P 1'
#
loop_
_entity.id
_entity.type
_entity.pdbx_description
1 polymer ?
#
loop_
_entity_poly.entity_id
_entity_poly.type
_entity_poly.pdbx_seq_one_letter_code
_entity_poly.pdbx_strand_id
1 'polypeptide(L)'
;MKKQHMKKLVSTLTVASILGTSIVTPFNVLAETPVKAAVSATAPKYVAPPTQNPGFVDSPGPFLKMVKFDGEYITLDLVGCAKGYGVRVILPDGTSRTFTSHYAIGVHEEVKIDVRSQNLRSPSSSFSTQGLYPSGLVYPSSYHSWKTAPYMGYQYDTAFGQKVYNLFQDSSLTTIGSGVTQAEIDAARAAAANAPASPEKDKLVNLTTKAQTELTNNIAAKNTAARDAVNALFTNNTPTSNAIKPTTTQSTIDAAKALANEVTDATQKAAMLADIQKAQDLLNTRTQQQADNAAADQLVKALYLNDNPATDAIKSTTNQSAINRAQDAVNKIADATTKAALQKQVDRAQSLLDTRLADQTQQAGANNAVNQLFLDNTPTSDAIKVSTNQAAIDSAQTEINKIKDPALKAEPQKNLDRAQELLNQRNEAATQAEKAKQDAAKQAVDELFTDNTPTSGTIKSTTDQKAIDAAQNLVDAITDPAVKAERQADLDKAQNLLDTKNAAIQAETNRQIAAEKAVDELFTDNKPTSGTIKPTTDQKAIDAAQNLVDAITDPAVKAERQADLDKAQNLLDTKNAAIQAETNRQIAAKQAVDELFKDNKPATDTIKETTTQKVIDDAQKLINTVTDTAKKEALQTNLDRAQELLNTKNVTAGTITPNEFTIGTDKFITGSYTGDVAKVSLVRGFDEYTGATVKNGEFSFYTVGKSIKKTDQIYVVAYDKNGKELSRELVKLIVVTEGKITPVEMTIPGDNNITGTYTGDVARIEVSVNDGAFKKGGTVANGSFKFYSYGLVTKASDKVVVKAYDNTDKLLDTKTVNIKTTIPTSGTVTVADYKLGTSNITGKFTGDVKSMKVTVGTTVYSGGTINSDGTFKFYILGKIAFTTDPVSIAVYDKTGKLLDSQVITVLPK
;
A
#
# COMPACT_ATOMS: atom_id res chain seq x y z
N MET A 1 25.18 30.97 -2.14
CA MET A 1 24.65 32.05 -1.26
C MET A 1 25.77 33.02 -0.91
N LYS A 2 25.50 34.31 -0.67
CA LYS A 2 26.51 35.27 -0.20
C LYS A 2 26.74 35.14 1.32
N LYS A 3 27.98 35.05 1.77
CA LYS A 3 28.41 35.46 3.12
C LYS A 3 29.76 36.16 3.04
N GLN A 4 29.85 37.36 3.61
CA GLN A 4 31.09 38.12 3.75
C GLN A 4 31.85 37.65 5.00
N HIS A 5 33.18 37.69 4.97
CA HIS A 5 33.97 37.79 6.20
C HIS A 5 35.05 38.88 6.09
N MET A 6 34.83 39.97 6.82
CA MET A 6 35.86 40.97 7.11
C MET A 6 36.75 40.49 8.26
N LYS A 7 38.07 40.58 8.07
CA LYS A 7 39.18 40.64 9.06
C LYS A 7 40.47 40.47 8.26
N LYS A 8 41.55 41.23 8.45
CA LYS A 8 41.82 42.42 9.27
C LYS A 8 42.98 43.16 8.58
N LEU A 9 42.94 44.49 8.47
CA LEU A 9 44.19 45.24 8.27
C LEU A 9 44.97 45.20 9.60
N VAL A 10 46.26 44.89 9.51
CA VAL A 10 47.24 45.22 10.56
C VAL A 10 48.37 45.95 9.85
N SER A 11 48.50 47.24 10.10
CA SER A 11 49.65 48.03 9.68
C SER A 11 50.76 47.85 10.70
N THR A 12 51.94 47.45 10.25
CA THR A 12 53.18 47.49 11.05
C THR A 12 54.13 48.52 10.47
N LEU A 13 54.53 49.45 11.33
CA LEU A 13 55.34 50.63 11.05
C LEU A 13 56.85 50.28 11.08
N THR A 14 57.69 51.12 10.46
CA THR A 14 59.18 51.08 10.52
C THR A 14 59.84 49.81 9.93
N VAL A 15 61.11 49.79 9.49
CA VAL A 15 62.29 50.63 9.76
C VAL A 15 62.93 51.22 8.48
N ALA A 16 63.75 52.26 8.67
CA ALA A 16 64.38 53.13 7.67
C ALA A 16 65.15 52.46 6.50
N SER A 17 65.13 53.18 5.38
CA SER A 17 66.11 53.05 4.28
C SER A 17 67.48 53.58 4.69
N ILE A 18 68.55 52.80 4.49
CA ILE A 18 69.94 53.27 4.64
C ILE A 18 70.53 53.54 3.24
N LEU A 19 70.49 54.80 2.82
CA LEU A 19 71.34 55.30 1.74
C LEU A 19 72.67 55.76 2.34
N GLY A 20 73.72 54.98 2.13
CA GLY A 20 75.08 55.29 2.60
C GLY A 20 75.76 56.38 1.77
N THR A 21 75.32 57.63 1.89
CA THR A 21 76.03 58.78 1.30
C THR A 21 77.15 59.25 2.23
N SER A 22 78.39 59.15 1.77
CA SER A 22 79.58 59.59 2.52
C SER A 22 79.52 61.08 2.86
N ILE A 23 79.66 61.42 4.14
CA ILE A 23 79.95 62.79 4.59
C ILE A 23 81.25 62.76 5.39
N VAL A 24 82.29 63.37 4.83
CA VAL A 24 83.56 63.61 5.51
C VAL A 24 83.39 64.84 6.40
N THR A 25 83.71 64.73 7.69
CA THR A 25 83.87 65.88 8.60
C THR A 25 85.29 65.88 9.19
N PRO A 26 86.01 67.03 9.20
CA PRO A 26 87.39 67.09 9.69
C PRO A 26 87.50 67.45 11.18
N PHE A 27 88.71 67.25 11.73
CA PHE A 27 89.28 67.97 12.89
C PHE A 27 88.49 68.07 14.21
N ASN A 28 89.02 67.40 15.25
CA ASN A 28 89.09 67.95 16.61
C ASN A 28 90.34 67.32 17.28
N VAL A 29 91.51 67.96 17.22
CA VAL A 29 91.98 69.05 18.10
C VAL A 29 92.21 68.59 19.54
N LEU A 30 93.47 68.19 19.78
CA LEU A 30 94.32 68.42 20.96
C LEU A 30 93.64 68.53 22.34
N ALA A 31 93.92 67.55 23.19
CA ALA A 31 93.79 67.63 24.65
C ALA A 31 95.09 67.14 25.32
N GLU A 32 96.20 67.84 25.09
CA GLU A 32 97.44 67.57 25.82
C GLU A 32 97.33 68.07 27.27
N THR A 33 97.42 67.15 28.23
CA THR A 33 97.62 67.51 29.64
C THR A 33 99.08 67.96 29.83
N PRO A 34 99.36 69.23 30.17
CA PRO A 34 100.73 69.66 30.41
C PRO A 34 101.28 68.98 31.66
N VAL A 35 102.39 68.26 31.52
CA VAL A 35 103.10 67.66 32.65
C VAL A 35 103.51 68.79 33.60
N LYS A 36 103.08 68.67 34.87
CA LYS A 36 103.30 69.69 35.89
C LYS A 36 104.80 69.95 36.03
N ALA A 37 105.20 71.22 35.90
CA ALA A 37 106.58 71.63 35.68
C ALA A 37 107.58 71.00 36.67
N ALA A 38 108.74 70.61 36.15
CA ALA A 38 109.87 70.17 36.95
C ALA A 38 110.23 71.23 38.01
N VAL A 39 110.60 70.77 39.21
CA VAL A 39 111.00 71.66 40.31
C VAL A 39 112.18 72.52 39.85
N SER A 40 112.14 73.81 40.18
CA SER A 40 113.12 74.79 39.69
C SER A 40 114.55 74.36 40.01
N ALA A 41 115.27 73.95 38.97
CA ALA A 41 116.71 73.87 38.98
C ALA A 41 117.26 75.30 39.09
N THR A 42 117.67 75.69 40.30
CA THR A 42 118.33 76.97 40.52
C THR A 42 119.67 76.96 39.81
N ALA A 43 119.77 77.72 38.70
CA ALA A 43 120.97 77.77 37.87
C ALA A 43 122.24 77.95 38.73
N PRO A 44 123.26 77.08 38.57
CA PRO A 44 124.35 76.98 39.52
C PRO A 44 125.19 78.28 39.55
N LYS A 45 125.64 78.72 40.72
CA LYS A 45 126.27 80.04 40.92
C LYS A 45 127.79 79.99 40.89
N TYR A 46 128.42 80.94 40.19
CA TYR A 46 129.88 81.05 40.02
C TYR A 46 130.60 81.92 41.10
N VAL A 47 131.88 81.61 41.40
CA VAL A 47 132.74 82.23 42.45
C VAL A 47 134.25 82.16 42.03
N ALA A 48 135.14 83.05 42.53
CA ALA A 48 136.54 83.24 42.04
C ALA A 48 137.66 83.28 43.14
N PRO A 49 138.98 83.18 42.79
CA PRO A 49 140.12 82.91 43.73
C PRO A 49 141.07 84.10 44.13
N PRO A 50 142.07 83.91 45.05
CA PRO A 50 143.01 84.94 45.62
C PRO A 50 144.50 84.91 45.14
N THR A 51 145.40 85.78 45.69
CA THR A 51 146.76 86.16 45.15
C THR A 51 147.97 86.22 46.15
N GLN A 52 149.24 86.32 45.68
CA GLN A 52 150.53 86.32 46.45
C GLN A 52 151.72 87.12 45.80
N ASN A 53 152.88 87.30 46.48
CA ASN A 53 154.05 88.15 46.06
C ASN A 53 155.50 87.68 46.51
N PRO A 54 156.62 88.00 45.79
CA PRO A 54 158.03 87.62 46.15
C PRO A 54 159.09 88.78 46.25
N GLY A 55 160.34 88.51 46.72
CA GLY A 55 161.46 89.49 46.87
C GLY A 55 162.89 88.97 46.51
N PHE A 56 163.99 89.73 46.71
CA PHE A 56 165.37 89.40 46.22
C PHE A 56 166.57 89.59 47.19
N VAL A 57 167.70 88.93 46.88
CA VAL A 57 169.01 89.02 47.58
C VAL A 57 170.17 88.98 46.55
N ASP A 58 171.30 89.65 46.83
CA ASP A 58 172.52 89.70 46.00
C ASP A 58 173.82 89.88 46.86
N SER A 59 175.01 89.73 46.25
CA SER A 59 176.33 89.83 46.90
C SER A 59 177.35 90.59 46.01
N PRO A 60 177.48 91.92 46.16
CA PRO A 60 178.18 92.76 45.17
C PRO A 60 179.72 92.71 45.20
N GLY A 61 180.38 92.12 46.20
CA GLY A 61 181.84 91.96 46.11
C GLY A 61 182.59 91.58 47.38
N PRO A 62 183.95 91.69 47.37
CA PRO A 62 184.77 91.36 48.53
C PRO A 62 184.56 92.30 49.72
N PHE A 63 184.15 93.55 49.47
CA PHE A 63 183.98 94.61 50.47
C PHE A 63 182.62 94.58 51.18
N LEU A 64 181.53 94.42 50.41
CA LEU A 64 180.14 94.38 50.88
C LEU A 64 179.55 93.02 50.50
N LYS A 65 179.29 92.17 51.50
CA LYS A 65 179.07 90.73 51.28
C LYS A 65 177.62 90.33 51.00
N MET A 66 176.65 91.16 51.38
CA MET A 66 175.25 90.96 51.04
C MET A 66 174.56 92.31 50.83
N VAL A 67 173.62 92.32 49.88
CA VAL A 67 172.55 93.32 49.75
C VAL A 67 171.23 92.58 49.55
N LYS A 68 170.22 92.84 50.38
CA LYS A 68 168.87 92.22 50.29
C LYS A 68 167.79 93.29 50.20
N PHE A 69 166.72 93.04 49.45
CA PHE A 69 165.47 93.81 49.49
C PHE A 69 164.23 92.91 49.39
N ASP A 70 163.31 93.04 50.36
CA ASP A 70 162.12 92.19 50.51
C ASP A 70 160.77 92.90 50.34
N GLY A 71 160.78 94.15 49.89
CA GLY A 71 159.58 95.00 49.78
C GLY A 71 159.49 96.06 50.87
N GLU A 72 160.06 95.80 52.06
CA GLU A 72 160.01 96.73 53.20
C GLU A 72 161.39 97.27 53.60
N TYR A 73 162.44 96.44 53.60
CA TYR A 73 163.77 96.82 54.08
C TYR A 73 164.88 96.54 53.07
N ILE A 74 165.91 97.37 53.07
CA ILE A 74 167.22 97.04 52.50
C ILE A 74 168.14 96.56 53.64
N THR A 75 168.79 95.41 53.47
CA THR A 75 169.79 94.87 54.43
C THR A 75 171.16 94.76 53.76
N LEU A 76 172.24 95.01 54.52
CA LEU A 76 173.62 95.16 54.06
C LEU A 76 174.59 94.45 55.03
N ASP A 77 175.56 93.67 54.54
CA ASP A 77 176.59 93.03 55.37
C ASP A 77 178.00 93.63 55.13
N LEU A 78 178.55 94.26 56.19
CA LEU A 78 179.85 94.94 56.21
C LEU A 78 181.03 94.05 56.65
N VAL A 79 180.88 92.72 56.81
CA VAL A 79 181.97 91.83 57.27
C VAL A 79 183.27 91.90 56.42
N GLY A 80 183.16 92.34 55.16
CA GLY A 80 184.30 92.60 54.26
C GLY A 80 184.98 93.96 54.44
N CYS A 81 184.42 94.85 55.26
CA CYS A 81 184.93 96.20 55.52
C CYS A 81 185.91 96.19 56.70
N ALA A 82 187.14 96.67 56.48
CA ALA A 82 188.11 96.84 57.55
C ALA A 82 187.70 97.96 58.54
N LYS A 83 188.22 97.92 59.77
CA LYS A 83 187.91 98.93 60.79
C LYS A 83 188.15 100.35 60.28
N GLY A 84 187.13 101.19 60.32
CA GLY A 84 187.14 102.56 59.81
C GLY A 84 186.82 102.70 58.31
N TYR A 85 186.77 101.63 57.53
CA TYR A 85 186.21 101.66 56.17
C TYR A 85 184.68 101.50 56.25
N GLY A 86 183.94 101.96 55.23
CA GLY A 86 182.48 101.99 55.30
C GLY A 86 181.76 101.94 53.96
N VAL A 87 180.43 101.91 53.98
CA VAL A 87 179.58 102.01 52.79
C VAL A 87 178.67 103.24 52.88
N ARG A 88 178.54 103.96 51.76
CA ARG A 88 177.46 104.91 51.49
C ARG A 88 176.40 104.22 50.65
N VAL A 89 175.14 104.35 51.04
CA VAL A 89 173.96 103.84 50.34
C VAL A 89 173.15 105.02 49.86
N ILE A 90 172.70 105.01 48.61
CA ILE A 90 171.86 106.03 48.00
C ILE A 90 170.49 105.37 47.75
N LEU A 91 169.42 105.99 48.25
CA LEU A 91 168.05 105.50 48.19
C LEU A 91 167.30 106.01 46.94
N PRO A 92 166.12 105.46 46.61
CA PRO A 92 165.38 105.83 45.38
C PRO A 92 164.91 107.30 45.33
N ASP A 93 164.81 107.97 46.47
CA ASP A 93 164.59 109.42 46.57
C ASP A 93 165.86 110.29 46.37
N GLY A 94 167.02 109.65 46.16
CA GLY A 94 168.32 110.31 46.04
C GLY A 94 169.01 110.66 47.37
N THR A 95 168.36 110.43 48.52
CA THR A 95 169.01 110.61 49.82
C THR A 95 170.11 109.57 50.03
N SER A 96 171.15 109.90 50.81
CA SER A 96 172.22 108.93 51.11
C SER A 96 172.49 108.78 52.60
N ARG A 97 172.79 107.54 53.01
CA ARG A 97 173.17 107.15 54.38
C ARG A 97 174.56 106.53 54.34
N THR A 98 175.36 106.76 55.38
CA THR A 98 176.75 106.28 55.46
C THR A 98 176.95 105.48 56.74
N PHE A 99 177.63 104.33 56.63
CA PHE A 99 177.87 103.39 57.71
C PHE A 99 179.33 102.94 57.68
N THR A 100 179.99 102.87 58.84
CA THR A 100 181.42 102.57 58.94
C THR A 100 181.63 101.34 59.82
N SER A 101 182.49 100.42 59.39
CA SER A 101 182.82 99.20 60.14
C SER A 101 183.58 99.53 61.42
N HIS A 102 183.07 99.04 62.55
CA HIS A 102 183.66 99.24 63.87
C HIS A 102 184.70 98.17 64.24
N TYR A 103 184.79 97.10 63.45
CA TYR A 103 185.57 95.89 63.75
C TYR A 103 186.61 95.57 62.65
N ALA A 104 187.51 94.63 62.92
CA ALA A 104 188.47 94.16 61.92
C ALA A 104 187.77 93.33 60.81
N ILE A 105 188.40 93.22 59.63
CA ILE A 105 187.88 92.40 58.52
C ILE A 105 187.57 90.98 59.03
N GLY A 106 186.41 90.44 58.66
CA GLY A 106 185.98 89.10 59.06
C GLY A 106 185.12 89.05 60.33
N VAL A 107 184.94 90.17 61.04
CA VAL A 107 183.94 90.30 62.11
C VAL A 107 182.64 90.84 61.51
N HIS A 108 181.53 90.12 61.71
CA HIS A 108 180.26 90.40 61.04
C HIS A 108 179.52 91.61 61.62
N GLU A 109 179.12 92.55 60.76
CA GLU A 109 178.39 93.76 61.12
C GLU A 109 177.32 94.04 60.04
N GLU A 110 176.05 93.81 60.37
CA GLU A 110 174.90 94.04 59.46
C GLU A 110 174.27 95.43 59.69
N VAL A 111 173.74 96.03 58.62
CA VAL A 111 172.94 97.28 58.69
C VAL A 111 171.64 97.15 57.92
N LYS A 112 170.56 97.72 58.47
CA LYS A 112 169.21 97.70 57.87
C LYS A 112 168.66 99.11 57.69
N ILE A 113 167.96 99.31 56.57
CA ILE A 113 167.34 100.57 56.17
C ILE A 113 165.89 100.28 55.83
N ASP A 114 164.96 100.84 56.61
CA ASP A 114 163.54 100.85 56.25
C ASP A 114 163.32 101.74 55.03
N VAL A 115 162.63 101.21 54.02
CA VAL A 115 162.29 101.90 52.77
C VAL A 115 160.80 101.91 52.48
N ARG A 116 159.93 101.58 53.44
CA ARG A 116 158.46 101.60 53.25
C ARG A 116 157.88 102.98 52.94
N SER A 117 158.59 104.05 53.30
CA SER A 117 158.26 105.43 52.95
C SER A 117 158.72 105.84 51.53
N GLN A 118 159.48 105.00 50.84
CA GLN A 118 159.97 105.26 49.48
C GLN A 118 158.90 104.88 48.44
N ASN A 119 158.85 105.60 47.31
CA ASN A 119 157.96 105.22 46.20
C ASN A 119 158.60 104.11 45.35
N LEU A 120 158.44 102.86 45.79
CA LEU A 120 159.07 101.68 45.20
C LEU A 120 158.31 101.07 44.00
N ARG A 121 157.15 101.64 43.64
CA ARG A 121 156.26 101.12 42.58
C ARG A 121 156.58 101.62 41.17
N SER A 122 157.50 102.58 41.00
CA SER A 122 157.91 103.04 39.66
C SER A 122 158.89 102.04 39.02
N PRO A 123 158.78 101.70 37.72
CA PRO A 123 159.76 100.89 36.99
C PRO A 123 161.20 101.46 36.98
N SER A 124 161.34 102.73 37.35
CA SER A 124 162.60 103.45 37.50
C SER A 124 163.23 103.32 38.89
N SER A 125 162.47 102.95 39.93
CA SER A 125 162.93 102.98 41.32
C SER A 125 164.08 102.00 41.55
N SER A 126 165.22 102.55 41.97
CA SER A 126 166.44 101.80 42.28
C SER A 126 167.21 102.45 43.44
N PHE A 127 168.00 101.64 44.13
CA PHE A 127 168.95 102.08 45.15
C PHE A 127 170.37 101.64 44.78
N SER A 128 171.39 102.25 45.38
CA SER A 128 172.80 101.95 45.07
C SER A 128 173.74 102.08 46.26
N THR A 129 174.96 101.55 46.14
CA THR A 129 175.99 101.52 47.20
C THR A 129 177.37 101.93 46.69
N GLN A 130 178.19 102.55 47.54
CA GLN A 130 179.60 102.94 47.32
C GLN A 130 180.45 102.63 48.55
N GLY A 131 181.64 102.06 48.39
CA GLY A 131 182.60 101.86 49.48
C GLY A 131 183.38 103.13 49.83
N LEU A 132 183.97 103.18 51.03
CA LEU A 132 184.62 104.35 51.62
C LEU A 132 185.91 103.96 52.38
N TYR A 133 186.92 104.82 52.31
CA TYR A 133 188.13 104.79 53.15
C TYR A 133 187.90 105.42 54.54
N PRO A 134 188.80 105.18 55.52
CA PRO A 134 188.78 105.87 56.83
C PRO A 134 188.92 107.39 56.79
N SER A 135 189.35 107.96 55.66
CA SER A 135 189.34 109.40 55.38
C SER A 135 187.97 109.94 54.94
N GLY A 136 186.93 109.10 54.83
CA GLY A 136 185.61 109.44 54.30
C GLY A 136 185.56 109.56 52.76
N LEU A 137 186.69 109.42 52.07
CA LEU A 137 186.77 109.41 50.61
C LEU A 137 186.22 108.10 50.02
N VAL A 138 185.63 108.18 48.83
CA VAL A 138 185.05 107.02 48.14
C VAL A 138 186.14 106.08 47.63
N TYR A 139 185.94 104.77 47.85
CA TYR A 139 186.77 103.71 47.31
C TYR A 139 186.50 103.55 45.80
N PRO A 140 187.50 103.68 44.90
CA PRO A 140 187.31 103.53 43.47
C PRO A 140 186.64 102.21 43.07
N SER A 141 185.80 102.25 42.02
CA SER A 141 185.15 101.06 41.44
C SER A 141 184.25 100.25 42.38
N SER A 142 183.62 100.90 43.37
CA SER A 142 182.74 100.24 44.36
C SER A 142 181.22 100.40 44.13
N TYR A 143 180.81 101.04 43.02
CA TYR A 143 179.41 101.39 42.75
C TYR A 143 178.55 100.22 42.24
N HIS A 144 177.43 99.93 42.91
CA HIS A 144 176.46 98.89 42.53
C HIS A 144 175.02 99.40 42.69
N SER A 145 174.04 98.91 41.91
CA SER A 145 172.65 99.40 41.93
C SER A 145 171.61 98.35 41.50
N TRP A 146 170.41 98.39 42.10
CA TRP A 146 169.32 97.40 41.91
C TRP A 146 167.95 98.06 41.73
N LYS A 147 167.07 97.49 40.89
CA LYS A 147 165.68 97.96 40.65
C LYS A 147 164.66 97.18 41.49
N THR A 148 163.56 97.83 41.91
CA THR A 148 162.62 97.26 42.91
C THR A 148 161.24 96.85 42.40
N ALA A 149 160.79 97.30 41.23
CA ALA A 149 159.39 97.18 40.79
C ALA A 149 158.85 95.80 40.28
N PRO A 150 159.63 94.87 39.68
CA PRO A 150 159.10 93.71 38.93
C PRO A 150 158.30 92.61 39.66
N TYR A 151 157.77 92.84 40.86
CA TYR A 151 157.42 91.76 41.81
C TYR A 151 155.98 91.93 42.43
N MET A 152 154.89 91.91 41.63
CA MET A 152 153.57 92.54 42.03
C MET A 152 152.14 91.93 41.71
N GLY A 153 151.89 90.83 40.95
CA GLY A 153 150.56 90.12 40.95
C GLY A 153 149.54 90.24 39.77
N TYR A 154 148.29 89.70 39.94
CA TYR A 154 147.24 89.43 38.89
C TYR A 154 145.74 89.58 39.36
N GLN A 155 144.72 89.45 38.46
CA GLN A 155 143.24 89.49 38.74
C GLN A 155 142.34 88.63 37.77
N TYR A 156 141.01 88.53 37.99
CA TYR A 156 140.03 87.59 37.33
C TYR A 156 138.68 88.23 36.87
N ASP A 157 137.87 87.49 36.06
CA ASP A 157 136.49 87.83 35.59
C ASP A 157 135.41 86.86 36.12
N THR A 158 134.16 87.33 36.26
CA THR A 158 132.99 86.59 36.78
C THR A 158 131.81 86.45 35.83
N ALA A 159 131.68 87.31 34.80
CA ALA A 159 130.49 87.30 33.93
C ALA A 159 130.47 86.11 32.96
N PHE A 160 131.65 85.73 32.45
CA PHE A 160 131.82 84.53 31.62
C PHE A 160 131.44 83.24 32.39
N GLY A 161 131.87 83.12 33.65
CA GLY A 161 131.61 81.94 34.48
C GLY A 161 130.13 81.60 34.64
N GLN A 162 129.30 82.62 34.93
CA GLN A 162 127.86 82.41 35.10
C GLN A 162 127.15 82.01 33.79
N LYS A 163 127.59 82.53 32.63
CA LYS A 163 127.05 82.13 31.32
C LYS A 163 127.27 80.64 31.02
N VAL A 164 128.44 80.11 31.36
CA VAL A 164 128.77 78.68 31.17
C VAL A 164 127.96 77.81 32.14
N TYR A 165 127.86 78.23 33.40
CA TYR A 165 127.11 77.50 34.43
C TYR A 165 125.61 77.37 34.09
N ASN A 166 125.01 78.39 33.47
CA ASN A 166 123.62 78.36 33.01
C ASN A 166 123.32 77.31 31.91
N LEU A 167 124.34 76.72 31.26
CA LEU A 167 124.13 75.62 30.30
C LEU A 167 123.81 74.28 30.99
N PHE A 168 124.11 74.16 32.27
CA PHE A 168 124.00 72.91 33.01
C PHE A 168 122.76 72.88 33.90
N GLN A 169 122.18 71.70 34.03
CA GLN A 169 120.99 71.46 34.86
C GLN A 169 121.27 71.72 36.35
N ASP A 170 122.46 71.41 36.84
CA ASP A 170 122.83 71.59 38.25
C ASP A 170 124.35 71.75 38.45
N SER A 171 124.74 71.95 39.72
CA SER A 171 126.12 72.20 40.16
C SER A 171 127.13 71.06 39.95
N SER A 172 126.69 69.86 39.56
CA SER A 172 127.60 68.78 39.13
C SER A 172 128.29 69.10 37.79
N LEU A 173 127.65 69.96 36.99
CA LEU A 173 128.08 70.30 35.63
C LEU A 173 128.28 69.04 34.76
N THR A 174 127.50 67.97 35.01
CA THR A 174 127.44 66.81 34.11
C THR A 174 126.58 67.11 32.91
N THR A 175 125.33 67.49 33.18
CA THR A 175 124.23 67.34 32.22
C THR A 175 123.61 68.69 31.86
N ILE A 176 123.28 68.90 30.58
CA ILE A 176 122.67 70.15 30.11
C ILE A 176 121.19 70.26 30.50
N GLY A 177 120.71 71.50 30.66
CA GLY A 177 119.28 71.74 30.84
C GLY A 177 118.46 71.24 29.65
N SER A 178 117.29 70.66 29.89
CA SER A 178 116.47 70.02 28.84
C SER A 178 115.91 70.96 27.76
N GLY A 179 116.02 72.28 27.96
CA GLY A 179 115.69 73.31 26.98
C GLY A 179 116.90 73.96 26.31
N VAL A 180 118.14 73.56 26.65
CA VAL A 180 119.36 74.23 26.19
C VAL A 180 119.53 74.05 24.68
N THR A 181 119.56 75.17 23.99
CA THR A 181 119.69 75.28 22.55
C THR A 181 121.15 75.43 22.11
N GLN A 182 121.40 75.15 20.83
CA GLN A 182 122.68 75.44 20.17
C GLN A 182 123.09 76.92 20.36
N ALA A 183 122.12 77.84 20.25
CA ALA A 183 122.35 79.28 20.39
C ALA A 183 122.81 79.69 21.79
N GLU A 184 122.34 79.03 22.85
CA GLU A 184 122.78 79.31 24.23
C GLU A 184 124.21 78.84 24.48
N ILE A 185 124.56 77.65 23.98
CA ILE A 185 125.93 77.10 24.05
C ILE A 185 126.90 78.01 23.28
N ASP A 186 126.51 78.46 22.08
CA ASP A 186 127.30 79.39 21.27
C ASP A 186 127.43 80.77 21.95
N ALA A 187 126.37 81.27 22.59
CA ALA A 187 126.36 82.53 23.35
C ALA A 187 127.15 82.47 24.67
N ALA A 188 127.44 81.28 25.20
CA ALA A 188 128.40 81.06 26.28
C ALA A 188 129.83 80.96 25.74
N ARG A 189 130.06 80.22 24.65
CA ARG A 189 131.37 80.07 24.00
C ARG A 189 131.91 81.42 23.50
N ALA A 190 131.05 82.26 22.92
CA ALA A 190 131.42 83.61 22.48
C ALA A 190 131.90 84.52 23.62
N ALA A 191 131.37 84.36 24.83
CA ALA A 191 131.77 85.18 25.99
C ALA A 191 133.21 84.87 26.46
N ALA A 192 133.76 83.70 26.12
CA ALA A 192 135.14 83.34 26.45
C ALA A 192 136.18 84.27 25.78
N ALA A 193 135.84 84.95 24.68
CA ALA A 193 136.75 85.83 23.97
C ALA A 193 137.25 87.00 24.86
N ASN A 194 136.39 87.53 25.73
CA ASN A 194 136.65 88.75 26.49
C ASN A 194 137.31 88.52 27.87
N ALA A 195 137.32 87.28 28.37
CA ALA A 195 137.86 86.96 29.70
C ALA A 195 139.41 86.98 29.73
N PRO A 196 140.08 87.51 30.78
CA PRO A 196 141.54 87.47 30.92
C PRO A 196 142.13 86.06 30.96
N ALA A 197 143.38 85.92 30.50
CA ALA A 197 144.11 84.65 30.53
C ALA A 197 144.36 84.19 31.99
N SER A 198 143.76 83.08 32.38
CA SER A 198 143.87 82.48 33.72
C SER A 198 143.41 81.02 33.71
N PRO A 199 143.88 80.14 34.62
CA PRO A 199 143.51 78.71 34.60
C PRO A 199 142.01 78.42 34.73
N GLU A 200 141.25 79.32 35.36
CA GLU A 200 139.79 79.18 35.51
C GLU A 200 139.05 79.44 34.18
N LYS A 201 139.62 80.24 33.27
CA LYS A 201 139.08 80.46 31.92
C LYS A 201 139.03 79.15 31.12
N ASP A 202 140.10 78.36 31.16
CA ASP A 202 140.24 77.14 30.36
C ASP A 202 139.25 76.05 30.82
N LYS A 203 139.05 75.93 32.14
CA LYS A 203 138.01 75.09 32.76
C LYS A 203 136.60 75.47 32.28
N LEU A 204 136.28 76.76 32.24
CA LEU A 204 134.99 77.26 31.75
C LEU A 204 134.80 77.03 30.24
N VAL A 205 135.85 77.16 29.42
CA VAL A 205 135.79 76.81 27.99
C VAL A 205 135.48 75.33 27.79
N ASN A 206 136.18 74.43 28.50
CA ASN A 206 135.96 72.98 28.41
C ASN A 206 134.53 72.57 28.76
N LEU A 207 133.88 73.27 29.69
CA LEU A 207 132.46 73.06 30.01
C LEU A 207 131.52 73.44 28.84
N THR A 208 131.80 74.49 28.07
CA THR A 208 131.01 74.79 26.85
C THR A 208 131.16 73.71 25.76
N THR A 209 132.30 73.03 25.70
CA THR A 209 132.51 71.87 24.82
C THR A 209 131.72 70.65 25.30
N LYS A 210 131.70 70.38 26.61
CA LYS A 210 130.90 69.30 27.20
C LYS A 210 129.40 69.47 26.93
N ALA A 211 128.89 70.70 27.10
CA ALA A 211 127.50 71.03 26.79
C ALA A 211 127.16 70.80 25.31
N GLN A 212 128.08 71.13 24.40
CA GLN A 212 127.94 70.86 22.97
C GLN A 212 127.81 69.37 22.66
N THR A 213 128.63 68.52 23.30
CA THR A 213 128.58 67.06 23.13
C THR A 213 127.26 66.47 23.60
N GLU A 214 126.74 66.89 24.76
CA GLU A 214 125.45 66.40 25.24
C GLU A 214 124.28 66.81 24.34
N LEU A 215 124.26 68.05 23.81
CA LEU A 215 123.21 68.47 22.89
C LEU A 215 123.18 67.58 21.63
N THR A 216 124.35 67.27 21.06
CA THR A 216 124.46 66.34 19.93
C THR A 216 123.97 64.93 20.29
N ASN A 217 124.32 64.41 21.46
CA ASN A 217 123.86 63.09 21.93
C ASN A 217 122.34 63.04 22.13
N ASN A 218 121.75 64.09 22.71
CA ASN A 218 120.31 64.18 22.95
C ASN A 218 119.52 64.25 21.63
N ILE A 219 120.02 64.97 20.62
CA ILE A 219 119.44 64.98 19.27
C ILE A 219 119.53 63.59 18.62
N ALA A 220 120.71 62.95 18.67
CA ALA A 220 120.89 61.60 18.10
C ALA A 220 119.94 60.56 18.74
N ALA A 221 119.79 60.57 20.06
CA ALA A 221 118.90 59.66 20.78
C ALA A 221 117.42 59.83 20.36
N LYS A 222 116.95 61.07 20.21
CA LYS A 222 115.58 61.34 19.70
C LYS A 222 115.38 60.83 18.27
N ASN A 223 116.37 61.05 17.39
CA ASN A 223 116.29 60.58 16.00
C ASN A 223 116.22 59.04 15.92
N THR A 224 117.01 58.32 16.73
CA THR A 224 116.93 56.86 16.83
C THR A 224 115.55 56.40 17.33
N ALA A 225 115.07 56.94 18.45
CA ALA A 225 113.77 56.56 19.02
C ALA A 225 112.60 56.79 18.05
N ALA A 226 112.62 57.90 17.31
CA ALA A 226 111.63 58.19 16.28
C ALA A 226 111.74 57.22 15.08
N ARG A 227 112.96 56.92 14.61
CA ARG A 227 113.18 55.95 13.51
C ARG A 227 112.72 54.55 13.91
N ASP A 228 113.03 54.10 15.12
CA ASP A 228 112.62 52.77 15.60
C ASP A 228 111.10 52.65 15.77
N ALA A 229 110.43 53.70 16.26
CA ALA A 229 108.97 53.74 16.33
C ALA A 229 108.31 53.67 14.94
N VAL A 230 108.84 54.40 13.95
CA VAL A 230 108.37 54.34 12.55
C VAL A 230 108.63 52.98 11.93
N ASN A 231 109.82 52.42 12.13
CA ASN A 231 110.20 51.09 11.66
C ASN A 231 109.27 50.01 12.25
N ALA A 232 108.90 50.11 13.54
CA ALA A 232 108.02 49.17 14.22
C ALA A 232 106.58 49.16 13.69
N LEU A 233 106.14 50.15 12.91
CA LEU A 233 104.85 50.10 12.18
C LEU A 233 104.83 49.01 11.09
N PHE A 234 106.00 48.58 10.62
CA PHE A 234 106.15 47.74 9.44
C PHE A 234 106.55 46.29 9.74
N THR A 235 106.19 45.41 8.82
CA THR A 235 106.70 44.04 8.77
C THR A 235 108.22 44.06 8.62
N ASN A 236 108.90 43.12 9.28
CA ASN A 236 110.36 43.04 9.38
C ASN A 236 111.05 44.32 9.90
N ASN A 237 110.31 45.21 10.59
CA ASN A 237 110.78 46.50 11.10
C ASN A 237 111.36 47.42 10.00
N THR A 238 110.81 47.39 8.77
CA THR A 238 111.27 48.27 7.68
C THR A 238 110.14 48.80 6.80
N PRO A 239 110.09 50.12 6.53
CA PRO A 239 109.17 50.71 5.55
C PRO A 239 109.30 50.15 4.13
N THR A 240 110.43 49.52 3.78
CA THR A 240 110.62 48.87 2.47
C THR A 240 109.80 47.58 2.30
N SER A 241 109.25 47.02 3.37
CA SER A 241 108.43 45.79 3.34
C SER A 241 107.10 45.95 2.61
N ASN A 242 106.64 47.18 2.37
CA ASN A 242 105.31 47.51 1.82
C ASN A 242 104.12 46.90 2.59
N ALA A 243 104.32 46.44 3.82
CA ALA A 243 103.29 45.82 4.65
C ALA A 243 103.40 46.24 6.12
N ILE A 244 102.32 46.71 6.73
CA ILE A 244 102.27 46.97 8.17
C ILE A 244 102.19 45.67 8.96
N LYS A 245 102.58 45.68 10.25
CA LYS A 245 102.36 44.53 11.14
C LYS A 245 100.86 44.31 11.38
N PRO A 246 100.41 43.09 11.74
CA PRO A 246 99.07 42.87 12.28
C PRO A 246 98.74 43.79 13.46
N THR A 247 99.71 43.99 14.36
CA THR A 247 99.63 44.85 15.56
C THR A 247 99.63 46.35 15.28
N THR A 248 99.91 46.79 14.06
CA THR A 248 99.88 48.21 13.71
C THR A 248 98.44 48.71 13.69
N THR A 249 98.17 49.75 14.48
CA THR A 249 96.88 50.43 14.65
C THR A 249 97.04 51.93 14.48
N GLN A 250 95.93 52.67 14.37
CA GLN A 250 95.95 54.14 14.29
C GLN A 250 96.77 54.75 15.43
N SER A 251 96.52 54.33 16.68
CA SER A 251 97.25 54.79 17.87
C SER A 251 98.76 54.57 17.79
N THR A 252 99.24 53.45 17.20
CA THR A 252 100.69 53.23 17.01
C THR A 252 101.28 54.15 15.94
N ILE A 253 100.53 54.43 14.86
CA ILE A 253 100.95 55.36 13.80
C ILE A 253 101.01 56.79 14.36
N ASP A 254 100.01 57.20 15.15
CA ASP A 254 99.96 58.50 15.81
C ASP A 254 101.10 58.68 16.83
N ALA A 255 101.44 57.63 17.60
CA ALA A 255 102.56 57.66 18.53
C ALA A 255 103.93 57.79 17.81
N ALA A 256 104.14 57.04 16.72
CA ALA A 256 105.33 57.20 15.89
C ALA A 256 105.40 58.59 15.24
N LYS A 257 104.25 59.18 14.88
CA LYS A 257 104.13 60.53 14.34
C LYS A 257 104.42 61.63 15.38
N ALA A 258 104.08 61.42 16.65
CA ALA A 258 104.50 62.31 17.73
C ALA A 258 106.03 62.33 17.87
N LEU A 259 106.66 61.15 17.96
CA LEU A 259 108.13 61.04 18.06
C LEU A 259 108.85 61.61 16.83
N ALA A 260 108.37 61.33 15.61
CA ALA A 260 108.90 61.91 14.38
C ALA A 260 108.72 63.45 14.32
N ASN A 261 107.76 64.02 15.06
CA ASN A 261 107.61 65.47 15.14
C ASN A 261 108.62 66.15 16.08
N GLU A 262 109.20 65.44 17.05
CA GLU A 262 110.29 65.97 17.89
C GLU A 262 111.66 66.03 17.20
N VAL A 263 111.82 65.37 16.06
CA VAL A 263 113.07 65.37 15.28
C VAL A 263 113.35 66.76 14.71
N THR A 264 114.54 67.29 14.98
CA THR A 264 114.99 68.62 14.53
C THR A 264 115.66 68.61 13.16
N ASP A 265 116.17 67.46 12.71
CA ASP A 265 116.68 67.27 11.35
C ASP A 265 115.49 67.20 10.36
N ALA A 266 115.35 68.23 9.52
CA ALA A 266 114.25 68.35 8.57
C ALA A 266 114.20 67.21 7.54
N THR A 267 115.36 66.67 7.13
CA THR A 267 115.45 65.58 6.14
C THR A 267 115.03 64.25 6.75
N GLN A 268 115.54 63.94 7.94
CA GLN A 268 115.18 62.73 8.67
C GLN A 268 113.70 62.73 9.06
N LYS A 269 113.19 63.88 9.52
CA LYS A 269 111.76 64.09 9.82
C LYS A 269 110.86 63.93 8.60
N ALA A 270 111.22 64.52 7.45
CA ALA A 270 110.45 64.37 6.21
C ALA A 270 110.38 62.90 5.76
N ALA A 271 111.50 62.16 5.82
CA ALA A 271 111.52 60.73 5.50
C ALA A 271 110.64 59.91 6.44
N MET A 272 110.72 60.15 7.76
CA MET A 272 109.87 59.50 8.75
C MET A 272 108.38 59.77 8.51
N LEU A 273 108.00 61.01 8.19
CA LEU A 273 106.60 61.36 7.92
C LEU A 273 106.06 60.72 6.64
N ALA A 274 106.90 60.53 5.61
CA ALA A 274 106.53 59.78 4.41
C ALA A 274 106.32 58.28 4.71
N ASP A 275 107.20 57.68 5.53
CA ASP A 275 107.05 56.29 5.99
C ASP A 275 105.78 56.12 6.86
N ILE A 276 105.46 57.10 7.71
CA ILE A 276 104.23 57.13 8.51
C ILE A 276 102.99 57.21 7.62
N GLN A 277 102.98 58.05 6.58
CA GLN A 277 101.85 58.13 5.65
C GLN A 277 101.67 56.81 4.90
N LYS A 278 102.76 56.17 4.48
CA LYS A 278 102.72 54.84 3.85
C LYS A 278 102.13 53.77 4.79
N ALA A 279 102.44 53.82 6.09
CA ALA A 279 101.81 52.95 7.09
C ALA A 279 100.30 53.24 7.25
N GLN A 280 99.90 54.52 7.19
CA GLN A 280 98.50 54.94 7.23
C GLN A 280 97.71 54.42 6.03
N ASP A 281 98.25 54.55 4.81
CA ASP A 281 97.57 54.11 3.58
C ASP A 281 97.37 52.58 3.56
N LEU A 282 98.37 51.83 4.05
CA LEU A 282 98.29 50.39 4.24
C LEU A 282 97.28 50.00 5.34
N LEU A 283 97.18 50.78 6.43
CA LEU A 283 96.15 50.57 7.47
C LEU A 283 94.74 50.81 6.92
N ASN A 284 94.55 51.88 6.15
CA ASN A 284 93.29 52.21 5.50
C ASN A 284 92.87 51.09 4.53
N THR A 285 93.80 50.61 3.70
CA THR A 285 93.58 49.50 2.76
C THR A 285 93.17 48.21 3.48
N ARG A 286 93.89 47.84 4.56
CA ARG A 286 93.57 46.66 5.38
C ARG A 286 92.18 46.76 6.01
N THR A 287 91.80 47.95 6.47
CA THR A 287 90.50 48.20 7.11
C THR A 287 89.36 48.10 6.09
N GLN A 288 89.54 48.64 4.89
CA GLN A 288 88.57 48.51 3.80
C GLN A 288 88.38 47.04 3.37
N GLN A 289 89.47 46.28 3.20
CA GLN A 289 89.41 44.85 2.89
C GLN A 289 88.66 44.03 3.96
N GLN A 290 88.80 44.37 5.23
CA GLN A 290 88.04 43.73 6.31
C GLN A 290 86.54 44.03 6.22
N ALA A 291 86.16 45.27 5.87
CA ALA A 291 84.77 45.64 5.65
C ALA A 291 84.15 44.97 4.42
N ASP A 292 84.87 44.93 3.28
CA ASP A 292 84.40 44.27 2.05
C ASP A 292 84.22 42.76 2.24
N ASN A 293 85.15 42.09 2.95
CA ASN A 293 85.02 40.68 3.30
C ASN A 293 83.76 40.40 4.15
N ALA A 294 83.49 41.23 5.16
CA ALA A 294 82.32 41.09 6.03
C ALA A 294 81.00 41.35 5.29
N ALA A 295 80.96 42.35 4.41
CA ALA A 295 79.79 42.65 3.59
C ALA A 295 79.49 41.52 2.59
N ALA A 296 80.52 40.93 1.98
CA ALA A 296 80.38 39.78 1.10
C ALA A 296 79.87 38.53 1.83
N ASP A 297 80.45 38.19 2.99
CA ASP A 297 79.99 37.08 3.83
C ASP A 297 78.50 37.21 4.22
N GLN A 298 78.06 38.40 4.64
CA GLN A 298 76.64 38.66 4.93
C GLN A 298 75.74 38.51 3.70
N LEU A 299 76.12 39.08 2.55
CA LEU A 299 75.31 39.02 1.32
C LEU A 299 75.20 37.60 0.75
N VAL A 300 76.28 36.80 0.86
CA VAL A 300 76.29 35.40 0.44
C VAL A 300 75.43 34.55 1.38
N LYS A 301 75.56 34.71 2.71
CA LYS A 301 74.69 34.06 3.69
C LYS A 301 73.22 34.39 3.46
N ALA A 302 72.90 35.65 3.14
CA ALA A 302 71.54 36.10 2.88
C ALA A 302 70.83 35.41 1.70
N LEU A 303 71.57 34.74 0.79
CA LEU A 303 71.00 33.92 -0.27
C LEU A 303 70.33 32.63 0.28
N TYR A 304 70.79 32.14 1.43
CA TYR A 304 70.47 30.82 1.97
C TYR A 304 69.40 30.85 3.07
N LEU A 305 68.66 29.75 3.20
CA LEU A 305 67.69 29.58 4.26
C LEU A 305 68.37 29.69 5.63
N ASN A 306 67.73 30.42 6.56
CA ASN A 306 68.26 30.73 7.89
C ASN A 306 69.66 31.36 7.89
N ASP A 307 70.02 32.06 6.80
CA ASP A 307 71.31 32.74 6.60
C ASP A 307 72.52 31.78 6.69
N ASN A 308 72.29 30.51 6.35
CA ASN A 308 73.25 29.41 6.52
C ASN A 308 73.47 28.62 5.21
N PRO A 309 74.61 28.83 4.52
CA PRO A 309 75.01 28.07 3.33
C PRO A 309 75.02 26.54 3.47
N ALA A 310 75.21 26.02 4.69
CA ALA A 310 75.21 24.57 4.94
C ALA A 310 73.79 23.95 4.94
N THR A 311 72.72 24.74 4.78
CA THR A 311 71.36 24.22 4.56
C THR A 311 71.16 23.65 3.15
N ASP A 312 72.05 23.99 2.21
CA ASP A 312 71.93 23.68 0.77
C ASP A 312 70.58 24.08 0.14
N ALA A 313 69.89 25.04 0.77
CA ALA A 313 68.59 25.55 0.35
C ALA A 313 68.61 27.09 0.34
N ILE A 314 68.07 27.69 -0.70
CA ILE A 314 68.02 29.16 -0.86
C ILE A 314 66.68 29.74 -0.40
N LYS A 315 66.67 30.99 0.08
CA LYS A 315 65.43 31.67 0.46
C LYS A 315 64.49 31.79 -0.75
N SER A 316 63.17 31.77 -0.52
CA SER A 316 62.17 32.02 -1.57
C SER A 316 62.40 33.38 -2.26
N THR A 317 62.83 34.39 -1.51
CA THR A 317 63.20 35.73 -1.97
C THR A 317 64.53 35.81 -2.72
N THR A 318 65.37 34.78 -2.67
CA THR A 318 66.62 34.71 -3.44
C THR A 318 66.28 34.61 -4.92
N ASN A 319 66.76 35.56 -5.70
CA ASN A 319 66.56 35.67 -7.14
C ASN A 319 67.86 36.15 -7.79
N GLN A 320 67.90 36.27 -9.11
CA GLN A 320 69.10 36.66 -9.83
C GLN A 320 69.68 38.00 -9.35
N SER A 321 68.85 38.96 -8.95
CA SER A 321 69.30 40.25 -8.40
C SER A 321 69.92 40.11 -6.99
N ALA A 322 69.49 39.15 -6.18
CA ALA A 322 70.15 38.82 -4.92
C ALA A 322 71.52 38.18 -5.15
N ILE A 323 71.59 37.16 -6.03
CA ILE A 323 72.83 36.45 -6.35
C ILE A 323 73.86 37.39 -6.99
N ASN A 324 73.46 38.22 -7.96
CA ASN A 324 74.33 39.21 -8.58
C ASN A 324 74.92 40.20 -7.54
N ARG A 325 74.12 40.67 -6.57
CA ARG A 325 74.63 41.56 -5.51
C ARG A 325 75.64 40.88 -4.58
N ALA A 326 75.47 39.58 -4.30
CA ALA A 326 76.46 38.81 -3.56
C ALA A 326 77.74 38.57 -4.41
N GLN A 327 77.59 38.26 -5.70
CA GLN A 327 78.69 38.14 -6.65
C GLN A 327 79.51 39.44 -6.75
N ASP A 328 78.85 40.59 -6.84
CA ASP A 328 79.49 41.92 -6.89
C ASP A 328 80.25 42.26 -5.61
N ALA A 329 79.85 41.72 -4.46
CA ALA A 329 80.58 41.86 -3.20
C ALA A 329 81.79 40.89 -3.15
N VAL A 330 81.60 39.61 -3.48
CA VAL A 330 82.68 38.61 -3.58
C VAL A 330 83.74 39.03 -4.62
N ASN A 331 83.33 39.71 -5.70
CA ASN A 331 84.23 40.25 -6.71
C ASN A 331 85.23 41.27 -6.16
N LYS A 332 84.87 42.05 -5.12
CA LYS A 332 85.75 43.06 -4.50
C LYS A 332 86.81 42.49 -3.57
N ILE A 333 86.63 41.25 -3.10
CA ILE A 333 87.58 40.62 -2.18
C ILE A 333 88.96 40.47 -2.85
N ALA A 334 90.00 40.91 -2.14
CA ALA A 334 91.39 40.79 -2.56
C ALA A 334 92.06 39.47 -2.11
N ASP A 335 91.64 38.90 -0.97
CA ASP A 335 92.15 37.60 -0.53
C ASP A 335 91.55 36.45 -1.37
N ALA A 336 92.42 35.76 -2.10
CA ALA A 336 92.03 34.66 -2.98
C ALA A 336 91.35 33.50 -2.23
N THR A 337 91.71 33.25 -0.97
CA THR A 337 91.17 32.11 -0.19
C THR A 337 89.72 32.38 0.22
N THR A 338 89.46 33.53 0.84
CA THR A 338 88.13 33.99 1.24
C THR A 338 87.23 34.16 0.02
N LYS A 339 87.77 34.73 -1.07
CA LYS A 339 87.04 34.86 -2.34
C LYS A 339 86.62 33.51 -2.90
N ALA A 340 87.53 32.53 -2.98
CA ALA A 340 87.21 31.19 -3.50
C ALA A 340 86.22 30.42 -2.59
N ALA A 341 86.24 30.64 -1.28
CA ALA A 341 85.30 30.03 -0.35
C ALA A 341 83.87 30.60 -0.52
N LEU A 342 83.73 31.92 -0.63
CA LEU A 342 82.43 32.57 -0.85
C LEU A 342 81.93 32.41 -2.28
N GLN A 343 82.80 32.38 -3.29
CA GLN A 343 82.43 32.13 -4.69
C GLN A 343 81.69 30.79 -4.83
N LYS A 344 82.21 29.71 -4.24
CA LYS A 344 81.54 28.39 -4.25
C LYS A 344 80.11 28.42 -3.68
N GLN A 345 79.84 29.32 -2.74
CA GLN A 345 78.50 29.51 -2.16
C GLN A 345 77.61 30.33 -3.10
N VAL A 346 78.13 31.34 -3.79
CA VAL A 346 77.41 32.05 -4.86
C VAL A 346 77.07 31.10 -6.02
N ASP A 347 78.05 30.31 -6.49
CA ASP A 347 77.88 29.30 -7.54
C ASP A 347 76.82 28.25 -7.16
N ARG A 348 76.86 27.78 -5.90
CA ARG A 348 75.87 26.82 -5.41
C ARG A 348 74.49 27.44 -5.25
N ALA A 349 74.37 28.67 -4.77
CA ALA A 349 73.10 29.40 -4.73
C ALA A 349 72.53 29.63 -6.14
N GLN A 350 73.37 29.86 -7.15
CA GLN A 350 72.95 29.94 -8.56
C GLN A 350 72.41 28.58 -9.04
N SER A 351 73.17 27.50 -8.85
CA SER A 351 72.75 26.13 -9.20
C SER A 351 71.40 25.75 -8.55
N LEU A 352 71.15 26.18 -7.31
CA LEU A 352 69.89 25.99 -6.60
C LEU A 352 68.76 26.89 -7.15
N LEU A 353 69.06 28.10 -7.63
CA LEU A 353 68.09 28.97 -8.31
C LEU A 353 67.69 28.40 -9.67
N ASP A 354 68.65 27.97 -10.47
CA ASP A 354 68.44 27.37 -11.78
C ASP A 354 67.59 26.08 -11.66
N THR A 355 67.90 25.25 -10.64
CA THR A 355 67.09 24.06 -10.30
C THR A 355 65.65 24.45 -9.97
N ARG A 356 65.45 25.46 -9.11
CA ARG A 356 64.10 25.93 -8.73
C ARG A 356 63.32 26.54 -9.90
N LEU A 357 63.97 27.18 -10.86
CA LEU A 357 63.34 27.68 -12.09
C LEU A 357 62.91 26.54 -13.04
N ALA A 358 63.73 25.50 -13.15
CA ALA A 358 63.36 24.27 -13.86
C ALA A 358 62.19 23.55 -13.16
N ASP A 359 62.22 23.47 -11.83
CA ASP A 359 61.15 22.88 -11.01
C ASP A 359 59.84 23.66 -11.09
N GLN A 360 59.86 24.99 -11.20
CA GLN A 360 58.66 25.80 -11.47
C GLN A 360 58.03 25.46 -12.83
N THR A 361 58.85 25.18 -13.84
CA THR A 361 58.37 24.75 -15.16
C THR A 361 57.73 23.36 -15.08
N GLN A 362 58.32 22.44 -14.32
CA GLN A 362 57.76 21.12 -14.07
C GLN A 362 56.50 21.17 -13.19
N GLN A 363 56.43 22.08 -12.22
CA GLN A 363 55.25 22.34 -11.40
C GLN A 363 54.07 22.79 -12.27
N ALA A 364 54.28 23.63 -13.28
CA ALA A 364 53.22 23.99 -14.23
C ALA A 364 52.71 22.77 -15.03
N GLY A 365 53.60 21.87 -15.44
CA GLY A 365 53.24 20.60 -16.08
C GLY A 365 52.45 19.66 -15.16
N ALA A 366 52.93 19.45 -13.94
CA ALA A 366 52.29 18.64 -12.92
C ALA A 366 50.93 19.21 -12.48
N ASN A 367 50.83 20.53 -12.28
CA ASN A 367 49.56 21.20 -12.03
C ASN A 367 48.56 20.95 -13.16
N ASN A 368 48.97 21.03 -14.44
CA ASN A 368 48.09 20.69 -15.56
C ASN A 368 47.66 19.21 -15.51
N ALA A 369 48.59 18.28 -15.31
CA ALA A 369 48.28 16.85 -15.21
C ALA A 369 47.29 16.52 -14.07
N VAL A 370 47.48 17.10 -12.89
CA VAL A 370 46.56 16.96 -11.75
C VAL A 370 45.21 17.62 -12.05
N ASN A 371 45.22 18.85 -12.56
CA ASN A 371 44.00 19.57 -12.94
C ASN A 371 43.14 18.78 -13.94
N GLN A 372 43.76 18.09 -14.91
CA GLN A 372 43.04 17.27 -15.90
C GLN A 372 42.29 16.07 -15.30
N LEU A 373 42.53 15.69 -14.04
CA LEU A 373 41.78 14.67 -13.32
C LEU A 373 40.41 15.16 -12.84
N PHE A 374 40.26 16.47 -12.67
CA PHE A 374 39.07 17.13 -12.11
C PHE A 374 38.12 17.66 -13.18
N LEU A 375 36.85 17.85 -12.82
CA LEU A 375 35.90 18.60 -13.64
C LEU A 375 36.41 20.03 -13.90
N ASP A 376 36.03 20.56 -15.07
CA ASP A 376 36.42 21.88 -15.59
C ASP A 376 37.94 22.16 -15.60
N ASN A 377 38.76 21.09 -15.50
CA ASN A 377 40.20 21.13 -15.33
C ASN A 377 40.66 21.96 -14.10
N THR A 378 39.93 21.86 -12.97
CA THR A 378 40.30 22.55 -11.73
C THR A 378 39.99 21.72 -10.46
N PRO A 379 40.95 21.57 -9.52
CA PRO A 379 40.71 20.94 -8.21
C PRO A 379 39.58 21.61 -7.41
N THR A 380 39.28 22.88 -7.68
CA THR A 380 38.20 23.63 -7.00
C THR A 380 36.79 23.15 -7.36
N SER A 381 36.65 22.24 -8.32
CA SER A 381 35.37 21.57 -8.61
C SER A 381 35.00 20.51 -7.56
N ASP A 382 35.99 20.02 -6.81
CA ASP A 382 35.89 18.90 -5.85
C ASP A 382 35.23 17.63 -6.44
N ALA A 383 35.32 17.46 -7.76
CA ALA A 383 34.75 16.35 -8.51
C ALA A 383 35.73 15.87 -9.59
N ILE A 384 35.91 14.55 -9.72
CA ILE A 384 36.77 13.96 -10.75
C ILE A 384 36.01 13.64 -12.04
N LYS A 385 36.70 13.68 -13.19
CA LYS A 385 36.13 13.23 -14.47
C LYS A 385 35.79 11.73 -14.43
N VAL A 386 34.83 11.31 -15.26
CA VAL A 386 34.48 9.90 -15.44
C VAL A 386 35.69 9.07 -15.92
N SER A 387 36.53 9.68 -16.78
CA SER A 387 37.78 9.10 -17.28
C SER A 387 38.89 8.96 -16.24
N THR A 388 38.78 9.63 -15.09
CA THR A 388 39.78 9.54 -14.02
C THR A 388 39.67 8.17 -13.36
N ASN A 389 40.76 7.42 -13.42
CA ASN A 389 40.94 6.08 -12.88
C ASN A 389 42.35 5.98 -12.26
N GLN A 390 42.72 4.82 -11.72
CA GLN A 390 44.01 4.68 -11.02
C GLN A 390 45.20 5.03 -11.93
N ALA A 391 45.23 4.53 -13.16
CA ALA A 391 46.28 4.84 -14.12
C ALA A 391 46.39 6.35 -14.45
N ALA A 392 45.29 7.11 -14.38
CA ALA A 392 45.32 8.57 -14.51
C ALA A 392 45.93 9.25 -13.27
N ILE A 393 45.63 8.79 -12.05
CA ILE A 393 46.30 9.23 -10.81
C ILE A 393 47.80 8.95 -10.90
N ASP A 394 48.18 7.72 -11.23
CA ASP A 394 49.57 7.26 -11.31
C ASP A 394 50.38 8.04 -12.36
N SER A 395 49.73 8.40 -13.48
CA SER A 395 50.31 9.26 -14.52
C SER A 395 50.58 10.69 -14.00
N ALA A 396 49.63 11.27 -13.26
CA ALA A 396 49.83 12.59 -12.66
C ALA A 396 50.88 12.56 -11.54
N GLN A 397 50.94 11.50 -10.72
CA GLN A 397 52.00 11.27 -9.73
C GLN A 397 53.38 11.24 -10.40
N THR A 398 53.47 10.65 -11.59
CA THR A 398 54.71 10.58 -12.38
C THR A 398 55.19 11.96 -12.84
N GLU A 399 54.27 12.91 -13.12
CA GLU A 399 54.64 14.30 -13.40
C GLU A 399 55.09 15.05 -12.13
N ILE A 400 54.37 14.91 -11.01
CA ILE A 400 54.76 15.52 -9.72
C ILE A 400 56.15 15.04 -9.29
N ASN A 401 56.44 13.75 -9.46
CA ASN A 401 57.68 13.14 -9.00
C ASN A 401 58.95 13.79 -9.57
N LYS A 402 58.88 14.41 -10.76
CA LYS A 402 60.01 15.05 -11.44
C LYS A 402 60.56 16.28 -10.69
N ILE A 403 59.66 17.07 -10.11
CA ILE A 403 59.96 18.31 -9.37
C ILE A 403 60.90 18.00 -8.19
N LYS A 404 61.99 18.73 -7.99
CA LYS A 404 62.92 18.48 -6.87
C LYS A 404 62.63 19.32 -5.64
N ASP A 405 62.30 20.60 -5.81
CA ASP A 405 61.92 21.51 -4.72
C ASP A 405 60.66 20.99 -3.95
N PRO A 406 60.79 20.62 -2.66
CA PRO A 406 59.66 20.12 -1.86
C PRO A 406 58.54 21.14 -1.67
N ALA A 407 58.85 22.44 -1.66
CA ALA A 407 57.85 23.49 -1.51
C ALA A 407 56.98 23.64 -2.78
N LEU A 408 57.54 23.31 -3.95
CA LEU A 408 56.79 23.30 -5.21
C LEU A 408 55.98 22.00 -5.41
N LYS A 409 56.43 20.87 -4.84
CA LYS A 409 55.66 19.60 -4.83
C LYS A 409 54.38 19.64 -4.00
N ALA A 410 54.35 20.40 -2.90
CA ALA A 410 53.32 20.29 -1.87
C ALA A 410 51.88 20.49 -2.38
N GLU A 411 51.62 21.53 -3.17
CA GLU A 411 50.26 21.86 -3.64
C GLU A 411 49.74 20.91 -4.74
N PRO A 412 50.48 20.55 -5.82
CA PRO A 412 50.01 19.53 -6.75
C PRO A 412 49.85 18.15 -6.09
N GLN A 413 50.70 17.77 -5.13
CA GLN A 413 50.54 16.51 -4.40
C GLN A 413 49.23 16.49 -3.61
N LYS A 414 48.97 17.52 -2.79
CA LYS A 414 47.72 17.68 -2.04
C LYS A 414 46.46 17.60 -2.92
N ASN A 415 46.52 18.17 -4.13
CA ASN A 415 45.40 18.10 -5.07
C ASN A 415 45.28 16.72 -5.75
N LEU A 416 46.39 16.00 -5.95
CA LEU A 416 46.36 14.61 -6.42
C LEU A 416 45.83 13.65 -5.35
N ASP A 417 46.24 13.83 -4.10
CA ASP A 417 45.77 13.04 -2.95
C ASP A 417 44.24 13.16 -2.82
N ARG A 418 43.70 14.38 -3.02
CA ARG A 418 42.24 14.61 -3.09
C ARG A 418 41.58 13.94 -4.30
N ALA A 419 42.23 13.91 -5.46
CA ALA A 419 41.71 13.19 -6.62
C ALA A 419 41.65 11.67 -6.39
N GLN A 420 42.64 11.10 -5.68
CA GLN A 420 42.63 9.69 -5.23
C GLN A 420 41.52 9.44 -4.21
N GLU A 421 41.31 10.34 -3.25
CA GLU A 421 40.23 10.23 -2.26
C GLU A 421 38.85 10.20 -2.94
N LEU A 422 38.61 11.12 -3.90
CA LEU A 422 37.38 11.17 -4.70
C LEU A 422 37.22 9.94 -5.61
N LEU A 423 38.33 9.38 -6.13
CA LEU A 423 38.31 8.12 -6.88
C LEU A 423 37.90 6.94 -5.98
N ASN A 424 38.45 6.86 -4.78
CA ASN A 424 38.10 5.83 -3.80
C ASN A 424 36.62 5.92 -3.41
N GLN A 425 36.14 7.12 -3.04
CA GLN A 425 34.73 7.38 -2.73
C GLN A 425 33.79 7.01 -3.89
N ARG A 426 34.16 7.32 -5.13
CA ARG A 426 33.36 6.94 -6.32
C ARG A 426 33.30 5.43 -6.51
N ASN A 427 34.40 4.72 -6.25
CA ASN A 427 34.47 3.26 -6.37
C ASN A 427 33.68 2.57 -5.24
N GLU A 428 33.82 3.04 -3.99
CA GLU A 428 33.03 2.57 -2.85
C GLU A 428 31.52 2.80 -3.06
N ALA A 429 31.13 3.98 -3.56
CA ALA A 429 29.75 4.29 -3.89
C ALA A 429 29.19 3.37 -4.99
N ALA A 430 30.00 3.01 -5.99
CA ALA A 430 29.60 2.05 -7.01
C ALA A 430 29.41 0.62 -6.43
N THR A 431 30.34 0.16 -5.58
CA THR A 431 30.20 -1.12 -4.86
C THR A 431 28.97 -1.15 -3.96
N GLN A 432 28.71 -0.06 -3.23
CA GLN A 432 27.57 0.04 -2.32
C GLN A 432 26.23 0.16 -3.06
N ALA A 433 26.20 0.83 -4.22
CA ALA A 433 25.03 0.86 -5.10
C ALA A 433 24.73 -0.52 -5.73
N GLU A 434 25.75 -1.26 -6.15
CA GLU A 434 25.57 -2.65 -6.61
C GLU A 434 25.08 -3.56 -5.48
N LYS A 435 25.65 -3.45 -4.27
CA LYS A 435 25.18 -4.20 -3.11
C LYS A 435 23.70 -3.89 -2.78
N ALA A 436 23.30 -2.62 -2.83
CA ALA A 436 21.90 -2.23 -2.62
C ALA A 436 20.95 -2.84 -3.67
N LYS A 437 21.37 -3.00 -4.94
CA LYS A 437 20.58 -3.73 -5.95
C LYS A 437 20.46 -5.21 -5.60
N GLN A 438 21.56 -5.86 -5.23
CA GLN A 438 21.57 -7.28 -4.85
C GLN A 438 20.65 -7.55 -3.65
N ASP A 439 20.67 -6.68 -2.64
CA ASP A 439 19.82 -6.81 -1.46
C ASP A 439 18.34 -6.53 -1.76
N ALA A 440 18.04 -5.53 -2.60
CA ALA A 440 16.67 -5.25 -3.04
C ALA A 440 16.09 -6.39 -3.93
N ALA A 441 16.90 -6.93 -4.83
CA ALA A 441 16.53 -8.08 -5.66
C ALA A 441 16.38 -9.35 -4.82
N LYS A 442 17.25 -9.57 -3.83
CA LYS A 442 17.10 -10.67 -2.87
C LYS A 442 15.79 -10.54 -2.10
N GLN A 443 15.50 -9.37 -1.52
CA GLN A 443 14.25 -9.14 -0.79
C GLN A 443 13.02 -9.40 -1.69
N ALA A 444 13.02 -8.85 -2.91
CA ALA A 444 11.91 -9.02 -3.84
C ALA A 444 11.69 -10.48 -4.24
N VAL A 445 12.76 -11.26 -4.50
CA VAL A 445 12.67 -12.70 -4.80
C VAL A 445 12.24 -13.49 -3.57
N ASP A 446 12.84 -13.24 -2.40
CA ASP A 446 12.50 -13.88 -1.12
C ASP A 446 11.01 -13.70 -0.79
N GLU A 447 10.47 -12.49 -0.96
CA GLU A 447 9.08 -12.14 -0.65
C GLU A 447 8.03 -12.78 -1.57
N LEU A 448 8.41 -13.42 -2.68
CA LEU A 448 7.49 -14.24 -3.50
C LEU A 448 7.08 -15.54 -2.78
N PHE A 449 7.93 -16.01 -1.86
CA PHE A 449 7.80 -17.30 -1.19
C PHE A 449 7.14 -17.20 0.19
N THR A 450 6.53 -18.30 0.62
CA THR A 450 6.14 -18.48 2.03
C THR A 450 7.37 -18.32 2.94
N ASP A 451 7.17 -17.76 4.12
CA ASP A 451 8.21 -17.45 5.11
C ASP A 451 9.35 -16.53 4.61
N ASN A 452 9.12 -15.82 3.50
CA ASN A 452 10.12 -14.97 2.82
C ASN A 452 11.42 -15.72 2.50
N THR A 453 11.34 -16.96 1.99
CA THR A 453 12.54 -17.70 1.57
C THR A 453 12.25 -18.69 0.42
N PRO A 454 13.07 -18.70 -0.65
CA PRO A 454 13.00 -19.71 -1.71
C PRO A 454 13.11 -21.15 -1.22
N THR A 455 13.61 -21.37 -0.01
CA THR A 455 13.73 -22.70 0.60
C THR A 455 12.41 -23.30 1.06
N SER A 456 11.35 -22.51 1.29
CA SER A 456 10.04 -23.00 1.76
C SER A 456 9.27 -23.81 0.72
N GLY A 457 9.70 -23.77 -0.55
CA GLY A 457 9.14 -24.59 -1.63
C GLY A 457 7.70 -24.21 -2.04
N THR A 458 7.14 -23.14 -1.50
CA THR A 458 5.78 -22.66 -1.78
C THR A 458 5.76 -21.14 -1.95
N ILE A 459 4.87 -20.65 -2.81
CA ILE A 459 4.66 -19.20 -3.02
C ILE A 459 3.46 -18.69 -2.23
N LYS A 460 3.44 -17.39 -1.91
CA LYS A 460 2.31 -16.76 -1.21
C LYS A 460 1.04 -16.81 -2.06
N SER A 461 -0.11 -16.75 -1.39
CA SER A 461 -1.42 -16.56 -2.04
C SER A 461 -1.44 -15.29 -2.91
N THR A 462 -0.78 -14.22 -2.45
CA THR A 462 -0.62 -12.92 -3.13
C THR A 462 0.40 -12.91 -4.27
N THR A 463 1.21 -13.95 -4.45
CA THR A 463 2.19 -14.01 -5.54
C THR A 463 1.48 -14.26 -6.86
N ASP A 464 1.61 -13.30 -7.78
CA ASP A 464 1.08 -13.30 -9.14
C ASP A 464 2.20 -13.00 -10.15
N GLN A 465 1.87 -12.97 -11.45
CA GLN A 465 2.87 -12.72 -12.49
C GLN A 465 3.52 -11.35 -12.33
N LYS A 466 2.75 -10.33 -11.93
CA LYS A 466 3.23 -8.96 -11.76
C LYS A 466 4.25 -8.83 -10.64
N ALA A 467 4.11 -9.62 -9.56
CA ALA A 467 5.10 -9.71 -8.49
C ALA A 467 6.42 -10.34 -9.00
N ILE A 468 6.33 -11.41 -9.81
CA ILE A 468 7.50 -12.05 -10.42
C ILE A 468 8.18 -11.09 -11.43
N ASP A 469 7.42 -10.43 -12.30
CA ASP A 469 7.94 -9.44 -13.25
C ASP A 469 8.64 -8.28 -12.53
N ALA A 470 8.09 -7.82 -11.40
CA ALA A 470 8.73 -6.78 -10.58
C ALA A 470 10.06 -7.24 -9.97
N ALA A 471 10.14 -8.50 -9.51
CA ALA A 471 11.39 -9.09 -9.03
C ALA A 471 12.40 -9.32 -10.18
N GLN A 472 11.95 -9.75 -11.36
CA GLN A 472 12.77 -9.91 -12.57
C GLN A 472 13.50 -8.60 -12.91
N ASN A 473 12.79 -7.47 -12.93
CA ASN A 473 13.39 -6.16 -13.20
C ASN A 473 14.49 -5.77 -12.19
N LEU A 474 14.41 -6.22 -10.94
CA LEU A 474 15.45 -5.99 -9.92
C LEU A 474 16.63 -6.95 -10.06
N VAL A 475 16.38 -8.23 -10.33
CA VAL A 475 17.41 -9.24 -10.67
C VAL A 475 18.16 -8.82 -11.94
N ASP A 476 17.46 -8.23 -12.92
CA ASP A 476 18.09 -7.82 -14.17
C ASP A 476 19.08 -6.67 -14.02
N ALA A 477 18.87 -5.79 -13.05
CA ALA A 477 19.73 -4.64 -12.77
C ALA A 477 21.04 -4.98 -12.04
N ILE A 478 21.17 -6.18 -11.47
CA ILE A 478 22.39 -6.70 -10.85
C ILE A 478 23.51 -6.77 -11.89
N THR A 479 24.73 -6.35 -11.54
CA THR A 479 25.91 -6.44 -12.42
C THR A 479 26.90 -7.53 -12.03
N ASP A 480 26.84 -8.06 -10.79
CA ASP A 480 27.52 -9.31 -10.44
C ASP A 480 26.85 -10.53 -11.13
N PRO A 481 27.56 -11.26 -12.01
CA PRO A 481 26.94 -12.35 -12.78
C PRO A 481 26.65 -13.60 -11.94
N ALA A 482 27.37 -13.81 -10.82
CA ALA A 482 27.15 -14.97 -9.96
C ALA A 482 25.93 -14.75 -9.06
N VAL A 483 25.81 -13.56 -8.44
CA VAL A 483 24.63 -13.18 -7.66
C VAL A 483 23.40 -13.09 -8.57
N LYS A 484 23.52 -12.52 -9.78
CA LYS A 484 22.40 -12.49 -10.74
C LYS A 484 21.91 -13.90 -11.10
N ALA A 485 22.81 -14.83 -11.40
CA ALA A 485 22.44 -16.21 -11.71
C ALA A 485 21.77 -16.94 -10.53
N GLU A 486 22.25 -16.72 -9.30
CA GLU A 486 21.64 -17.28 -8.08
C GLU A 486 20.22 -16.75 -7.86
N ARG A 487 20.03 -15.42 -7.93
CA ARG A 487 18.71 -14.79 -7.75
C ARG A 487 17.74 -15.16 -8.88
N GLN A 488 18.22 -15.33 -10.12
CA GLN A 488 17.41 -15.82 -11.24
C GLN A 488 16.91 -17.25 -11.01
N ALA A 489 17.76 -18.17 -10.54
CA ALA A 489 17.34 -19.55 -10.27
C ALA A 489 16.24 -19.65 -9.20
N ASP A 490 16.30 -18.80 -8.17
CA ASP A 490 15.22 -18.69 -7.17
C ASP A 490 13.95 -18.03 -7.75
N LEU A 491 14.07 -17.10 -8.69
CA LEU A 491 12.93 -16.48 -9.39
C LEU A 491 12.24 -17.45 -10.36
N ASP A 492 13.02 -18.21 -11.15
CA ASP A 492 12.53 -19.27 -12.03
C ASP A 492 11.76 -20.33 -11.23
N LYS A 493 12.21 -20.64 -10.00
CA LYS A 493 11.50 -21.52 -9.06
C LYS A 493 10.15 -20.92 -8.62
N ALA A 494 10.07 -19.61 -8.38
CA ALA A 494 8.81 -18.93 -8.07
C ALA A 494 7.83 -18.99 -9.27
N GLN A 495 8.33 -18.82 -10.51
CA GLN A 495 7.52 -18.93 -11.73
C GLN A 495 6.93 -20.34 -11.89
N ASN A 496 7.75 -21.40 -11.77
CA ASN A 496 7.28 -22.78 -11.87
C ASN A 496 6.19 -23.10 -10.81
N LEU A 497 6.29 -22.53 -9.61
CA LEU A 497 5.27 -22.67 -8.56
C LEU A 497 4.00 -21.85 -8.86
N LEU A 498 4.12 -20.68 -9.49
CA LEU A 498 2.98 -19.89 -9.97
C LEU A 498 2.24 -20.60 -11.11
N ASP A 499 2.96 -21.16 -12.08
CA ASP A 499 2.39 -21.91 -13.19
C ASP A 499 1.65 -23.15 -12.66
N THR A 500 2.23 -23.84 -11.68
CA THR A 500 1.59 -24.97 -10.97
C THR A 500 0.31 -24.54 -10.24
N LYS A 501 0.35 -23.41 -9.51
CA LYS A 501 -0.81 -22.81 -8.83
C LYS A 501 -1.92 -22.45 -9.81
N ASN A 502 -1.58 -21.82 -10.93
CA ASN A 502 -2.53 -21.42 -11.97
C ASN A 502 -3.14 -22.64 -12.69
N ALA A 503 -2.34 -23.67 -12.98
CA ALA A 503 -2.82 -24.93 -13.56
C ALA A 503 -3.79 -25.66 -12.62
N ALA A 504 -3.52 -25.68 -11.31
CA ALA A 504 -4.42 -26.25 -10.31
C ALA A 504 -5.76 -25.49 -10.21
N ILE A 505 -5.71 -24.15 -10.26
CA ILE A 505 -6.91 -23.29 -10.32
C ILE A 505 -7.73 -23.60 -11.58
N GLN A 506 -7.09 -23.63 -12.76
CA GLN A 506 -7.80 -23.94 -14.01
C GLN A 506 -8.38 -25.37 -14.00
N ALA A 507 -7.70 -26.33 -13.38
CA ALA A 507 -8.21 -27.69 -13.22
C ALA A 507 -9.42 -27.78 -12.27
N GLU A 508 -9.53 -26.91 -11.26
CA GLU A 508 -10.75 -26.73 -10.45
C GLU A 508 -11.87 -26.09 -11.29
N THR A 509 -11.62 -24.95 -11.95
CA THR A 509 -12.59 -24.27 -12.82
C THR A 509 -13.17 -25.21 -13.87
N ASN A 510 -12.33 -26.04 -14.51
CA ASN A 510 -12.77 -27.03 -15.50
C ASN A 510 -13.68 -28.11 -14.90
N ARG A 511 -13.44 -28.53 -13.65
CA ARG A 511 -14.30 -29.50 -12.94
C ARG A 511 -15.63 -28.88 -12.55
N GLN A 512 -15.62 -27.64 -12.05
CA GLN A 512 -16.83 -26.89 -11.73
C GLN A 512 -17.72 -26.69 -12.97
N ILE A 513 -17.17 -26.23 -14.10
CA ILE A 513 -17.92 -26.05 -15.36
C ILE A 513 -18.47 -27.39 -15.89
N ALA A 514 -17.70 -28.47 -15.80
CA ALA A 514 -18.15 -29.79 -16.24
C ALA A 514 -19.33 -30.32 -15.39
N ALA A 515 -19.26 -30.11 -14.07
CA ALA A 515 -20.31 -30.51 -13.13
C ALA A 515 -21.55 -29.61 -13.22
N GLU A 516 -21.38 -28.28 -13.31
CA GLU A 516 -22.45 -27.30 -13.57
C GLU A 516 -23.25 -27.71 -14.80
N LYS A 517 -22.58 -27.88 -15.95
CA LYS A 517 -23.21 -28.33 -17.19
C LYS A 517 -23.94 -29.66 -17.02
N ALA A 518 -23.30 -30.65 -16.39
CA ALA A 518 -23.87 -31.99 -16.25
C ALA A 518 -25.11 -32.02 -15.34
N VAL A 519 -25.13 -31.22 -14.26
CA VAL A 519 -26.28 -31.05 -13.38
C VAL A 519 -27.40 -30.30 -14.09
N ASP A 520 -27.07 -29.19 -14.78
CA ASP A 520 -28.05 -28.37 -15.50
C ASP A 520 -28.74 -29.14 -16.64
N GLU A 521 -28.00 -29.98 -17.38
CA GLU A 521 -28.54 -30.85 -18.45
C GLU A 521 -29.49 -31.96 -17.94
N LEU A 522 -29.64 -32.17 -16.62
CA LEU A 522 -30.70 -33.02 -16.05
C LEU A 522 -32.09 -32.35 -16.10
N PHE A 523 -32.13 -31.02 -16.17
CA PHE A 523 -33.34 -30.22 -16.00
C PHE A 523 -33.94 -29.71 -17.31
N THR A 524 -35.24 -29.39 -17.30
CA THR A 524 -35.88 -28.61 -18.37
C THR A 524 -35.17 -27.27 -18.53
N ASP A 525 -35.08 -26.79 -19.76
CA ASP A 525 -34.37 -25.56 -20.18
C ASP A 525 -32.88 -25.46 -19.75
N ASN A 526 -32.27 -26.61 -19.43
CA ASN A 526 -30.92 -26.71 -18.85
C ASN A 526 -30.77 -25.84 -17.59
N LYS A 527 -31.74 -25.90 -16.66
CA LYS A 527 -31.68 -25.07 -15.45
C LYS A 527 -32.36 -25.71 -14.24
N PRO A 528 -31.66 -25.93 -13.11
CA PRO A 528 -32.23 -26.50 -11.89
C PRO A 528 -33.40 -25.69 -11.30
N THR A 529 -33.48 -24.39 -11.59
CA THR A 529 -34.61 -23.55 -11.16
C THR A 529 -35.92 -23.81 -11.91
N SER A 530 -35.92 -24.61 -12.99
CA SER A 530 -37.13 -24.99 -13.74
C SER A 530 -38.08 -25.89 -12.94
N GLY A 531 -37.58 -26.56 -11.89
CA GLY A 531 -38.37 -27.46 -11.04
C GLY A 531 -38.83 -28.75 -11.73
N THR A 532 -38.36 -29.04 -12.94
CA THR A 532 -38.72 -30.24 -13.71
C THR A 532 -37.49 -30.85 -14.39
N ILE A 533 -37.40 -32.17 -14.42
CA ILE A 533 -36.34 -32.90 -15.13
C ILE A 533 -36.76 -33.23 -16.57
N LYS A 534 -35.77 -33.42 -17.47
CA LYS A 534 -36.05 -33.80 -18.86
C LYS A 534 -36.74 -35.18 -18.94
N PRO A 535 -37.52 -35.45 -20.01
CA PRO A 535 -38.03 -36.80 -20.28
C PRO A 535 -36.93 -37.87 -20.34
N THR A 536 -35.76 -37.50 -20.87
CA THR A 536 -34.56 -38.34 -21.00
C THR A 536 -33.75 -38.52 -19.72
N THR A 537 -34.02 -37.75 -18.65
CA THR A 537 -33.29 -37.88 -17.39
C THR A 537 -33.67 -39.19 -16.70
N ASP A 538 -32.67 -40.03 -16.48
CA ASP A 538 -32.74 -41.33 -15.80
C ASP A 538 -31.67 -41.41 -14.70
N GLN A 539 -31.59 -42.54 -13.99
CA GLN A 539 -30.62 -42.71 -12.91
C GLN A 539 -29.18 -42.60 -13.41
N LYS A 540 -28.89 -43.13 -14.60
CA LYS A 540 -27.54 -43.14 -15.18
C LYS A 540 -27.06 -41.72 -15.52
N ALA A 541 -27.96 -40.83 -15.92
CA ALA A 541 -27.67 -39.40 -16.11
C ALA A 541 -27.31 -38.71 -14.77
N ILE A 542 -28.06 -39.00 -13.71
CA ILE A 542 -27.78 -38.49 -12.36
C ILE A 542 -26.45 -39.04 -11.82
N ASP A 543 -26.21 -40.34 -11.93
CA ASP A 543 -24.96 -40.98 -11.51
C ASP A 543 -23.75 -40.40 -12.27
N ALA A 544 -23.90 -40.07 -13.56
CA ALA A 544 -22.84 -39.43 -14.35
C ALA A 544 -22.55 -37.99 -13.88
N ALA A 545 -23.58 -37.22 -13.51
CA ALA A 545 -23.42 -35.90 -12.91
C ALA A 545 -22.82 -35.98 -11.50
N GLN A 546 -23.21 -36.97 -10.68
CA GLN A 546 -22.65 -37.22 -9.34
C GLN A 546 -21.13 -37.37 -9.40
N ASN A 547 -20.60 -38.18 -10.33
CA ASN A 547 -19.16 -38.37 -10.48
C ASN A 547 -18.40 -37.06 -10.82
N LEU A 548 -19.05 -36.10 -11.50
CA LEU A 548 -18.46 -34.81 -11.84
C LEU A 548 -18.55 -33.82 -10.66
N VAL A 549 -19.68 -33.78 -9.96
CA VAL A 549 -19.84 -33.04 -8.68
C VAL A 549 -18.86 -33.56 -7.63
N ASP A 550 -18.63 -34.87 -7.58
CA ASP A 550 -17.72 -35.47 -6.61
C ASP A 550 -16.26 -35.07 -6.81
N ALA A 551 -15.87 -34.82 -8.06
CA ALA A 551 -14.52 -34.40 -8.42
C ALA A 551 -14.19 -32.94 -8.06
N ILE A 552 -15.18 -32.08 -7.80
CA ILE A 552 -14.99 -30.68 -7.38
C ILE A 552 -14.21 -30.63 -6.05
N THR A 553 -13.20 -29.76 -5.93
CA THR A 553 -12.44 -29.55 -4.68
C THR A 553 -12.79 -28.29 -3.91
N ASP A 554 -13.51 -27.32 -4.51
CA ASP A 554 -14.17 -26.27 -3.73
C ASP A 554 -15.38 -26.83 -2.97
N PRO A 555 -15.41 -26.76 -1.62
CA PRO A 555 -16.46 -27.38 -0.83
C PRO A 555 -17.80 -26.63 -0.91
N ALA A 556 -17.81 -25.33 -1.24
CA ALA A 556 -19.03 -24.54 -1.36
C ALA A 556 -19.71 -24.81 -2.72
N VAL A 557 -18.95 -24.77 -3.81
CA VAL A 557 -19.46 -25.11 -5.15
C VAL A 557 -19.91 -26.56 -5.22
N LYS A 558 -19.16 -27.49 -4.59
CA LYS A 558 -19.57 -28.90 -4.48
C LYS A 558 -20.91 -29.05 -3.75
N ALA A 559 -21.09 -28.39 -2.61
CA ALA A 559 -22.34 -28.44 -1.85
C ALA A 559 -23.54 -27.85 -2.62
N GLU A 560 -23.32 -26.76 -3.37
CA GLU A 560 -24.38 -26.14 -4.19
C GLU A 560 -24.81 -27.06 -5.35
N ARG A 561 -23.86 -27.57 -6.13
CA ARG A 561 -24.15 -28.48 -7.25
C ARG A 561 -24.73 -29.82 -6.77
N GLN A 562 -24.35 -30.31 -5.59
CA GLN A 562 -24.98 -31.47 -4.94
C GLN A 562 -26.46 -31.21 -4.60
N ALA A 563 -26.80 -30.03 -4.06
CA ALA A 563 -28.20 -29.73 -3.71
C ALA A 563 -29.13 -29.68 -4.94
N ASP A 564 -28.63 -29.19 -6.09
CA ASP A 564 -29.36 -29.27 -7.36
C ASP A 564 -29.43 -30.71 -7.92
N LEU A 565 -28.41 -31.54 -7.67
CA LEU A 565 -28.41 -32.95 -8.06
C LEU A 565 -29.39 -33.79 -7.21
N ASP A 566 -29.42 -33.60 -5.89
CA ASP A 566 -30.38 -34.20 -4.97
C ASP A 566 -31.82 -33.83 -5.37
N LYS A 567 -32.02 -32.60 -5.83
CA LYS A 567 -33.31 -32.13 -6.38
C LYS A 567 -33.68 -32.85 -7.68
N ALA A 568 -32.72 -33.13 -8.57
CA ALA A 568 -32.95 -33.94 -9.76
C ALA A 568 -33.35 -35.38 -9.40
N GLN A 569 -32.73 -35.98 -8.39
CA GLN A 569 -33.08 -37.33 -7.88
C GLN A 569 -34.52 -37.35 -7.35
N ASN A 570 -34.89 -36.43 -6.46
CA ASN A 570 -36.25 -36.35 -5.90
C ASN A 570 -37.32 -36.18 -7.01
N LEU A 571 -37.01 -35.46 -8.08
CA LEU A 571 -37.89 -35.32 -9.24
C LEU A 571 -37.93 -36.59 -10.11
N LEU A 572 -36.83 -37.34 -10.22
CA LEU A 572 -36.79 -38.65 -10.89
C LEU A 572 -37.60 -39.70 -10.11
N ASP A 573 -37.46 -39.74 -8.80
CA ASP A 573 -38.22 -40.64 -7.93
C ASP A 573 -39.72 -40.33 -8.01
N THR A 574 -40.08 -39.04 -8.04
CA THR A 574 -41.46 -38.58 -8.26
C THR A 574 -42.00 -38.97 -9.63
N LYS A 575 -41.21 -38.80 -10.70
CA LYS A 575 -41.52 -39.22 -12.08
C LYS A 575 -41.75 -40.74 -12.15
N ASN A 576 -40.88 -41.53 -11.54
CA ASN A 576 -40.97 -42.99 -11.50
C ASN A 576 -42.19 -43.46 -10.69
N ALA A 577 -42.46 -42.83 -9.54
CA ALA A 577 -43.64 -43.11 -8.72
C ALA A 577 -44.95 -42.78 -9.47
N ALA A 578 -44.99 -41.68 -10.24
CA ALA A 578 -46.15 -41.33 -11.08
C ALA A 578 -46.37 -42.34 -12.22
N ILE A 579 -45.30 -42.80 -12.88
CA ILE A 579 -45.35 -43.84 -13.91
C ILE A 579 -45.88 -45.17 -13.32
N GLN A 580 -45.37 -45.57 -12.15
CA GLN A 580 -45.84 -46.79 -11.47
C GLN A 580 -47.28 -46.67 -10.98
N ALA A 581 -47.70 -45.51 -10.48
CA ALA A 581 -49.08 -45.26 -10.09
C ALA A 581 -50.03 -45.36 -11.29
N GLU A 582 -49.65 -44.83 -12.45
CA GLU A 582 -50.44 -44.96 -13.67
C GLU A 582 -50.47 -46.41 -14.19
N THR A 583 -49.34 -47.13 -14.15
CA THR A 583 -49.31 -48.57 -14.47
C THR A 583 -50.28 -49.36 -13.56
N ASN A 584 -50.31 -49.04 -12.26
CA ASN A 584 -51.22 -49.69 -11.32
C ASN A 584 -52.70 -49.37 -11.62
N ARG A 585 -53.02 -48.13 -12.01
CA ARG A 585 -54.39 -47.74 -12.45
C ARG A 585 -54.81 -48.47 -13.72
N GLN A 586 -53.93 -48.58 -14.70
CA GLN A 586 -54.18 -49.34 -15.94
C GLN A 586 -54.41 -50.82 -15.65
N ILE A 587 -53.63 -51.44 -14.76
CA ILE A 587 -53.81 -52.84 -14.36
C ILE A 587 -55.16 -53.04 -13.65
N ALA A 588 -55.50 -52.20 -12.66
CA ALA A 588 -56.74 -52.32 -11.91
C ALA A 588 -57.99 -52.09 -12.80
N ALA A 589 -57.96 -51.07 -13.66
CA ALA A 589 -59.02 -50.80 -14.61
C ALA A 589 -59.16 -51.92 -15.65
N LYS A 590 -58.04 -52.48 -16.15
CA LYS A 590 -58.06 -53.64 -17.04
C LYS A 590 -58.66 -54.86 -16.37
N GLN A 591 -58.24 -55.20 -15.15
CA GLN A 591 -58.78 -56.34 -14.40
C GLN A 591 -60.29 -56.21 -14.20
N ALA A 592 -60.77 -55.04 -13.78
CA ALA A 592 -62.19 -54.79 -13.58
C ALA A 592 -63.01 -54.89 -14.87
N VAL A 593 -62.50 -54.40 -16.01
CA VAL A 593 -63.16 -54.53 -17.33
C VAL A 593 -63.13 -55.96 -17.84
N ASP A 594 -61.97 -56.63 -17.77
CA ASP A 594 -61.82 -58.04 -18.15
C ASP A 594 -62.81 -58.93 -17.38
N GLU A 595 -63.00 -58.67 -16.09
CA GLU A 595 -63.89 -59.43 -15.20
C GLU A 595 -65.39 -59.25 -15.46
N LEU A 596 -65.81 -58.29 -16.28
CA LEU A 596 -67.21 -58.20 -16.74
C LEU A 596 -67.59 -59.35 -17.69
N PHE A 597 -66.58 -59.92 -18.35
CA PHE A 597 -66.74 -60.90 -19.42
C PHE A 597 -66.42 -62.32 -18.97
N LYS A 598 -66.96 -63.29 -19.71
CA LYS A 598 -66.68 -64.70 -19.53
C LYS A 598 -65.17 -64.96 -19.64
N ASP A 599 -64.68 -65.89 -18.84
CA ASP A 599 -63.28 -66.31 -18.76
C ASP A 599 -62.27 -65.15 -18.57
N ASN A 600 -62.73 -64.04 -17.97
CA ASN A 600 -62.04 -62.76 -17.79
C ASN A 600 -61.46 -62.18 -19.09
N LYS A 601 -62.22 -62.23 -20.21
CA LYS A 601 -61.74 -61.84 -21.55
C LYS A 601 -62.83 -61.11 -22.35
N PRO A 602 -62.68 -59.80 -22.64
CA PRO A 602 -63.62 -59.05 -23.47
C PRO A 602 -63.84 -59.65 -24.86
N ALA A 603 -62.81 -60.26 -25.44
CA ALA A 603 -62.87 -60.99 -26.71
C ALA A 603 -63.78 -62.25 -26.72
N THR A 604 -64.41 -62.62 -25.60
CA THR A 604 -65.49 -63.64 -25.56
C THR A 604 -66.86 -63.10 -25.97
N ASP A 605 -67.01 -61.77 -26.06
CA ASP A 605 -68.25 -61.05 -26.39
C ASP A 605 -69.48 -61.50 -25.58
N THR A 606 -69.23 -62.01 -24.37
CA THR A 606 -70.23 -62.62 -23.48
C THR A 606 -69.97 -62.13 -22.06
N ILE A 607 -70.94 -61.45 -21.44
CA ILE A 607 -70.84 -61.03 -20.03
C ILE A 607 -71.08 -62.20 -19.05
N LYS A 608 -70.52 -62.12 -17.84
CA LYS A 608 -70.82 -63.08 -16.77
C LYS A 608 -72.26 -62.95 -16.26
N GLU A 609 -72.78 -64.01 -15.66
CA GLU A 609 -74.07 -63.96 -14.95
C GLU A 609 -74.10 -62.96 -13.79
N THR A 610 -72.95 -62.74 -13.14
CA THR A 610 -72.78 -61.77 -12.05
C THR A 610 -72.61 -60.33 -12.52
N THR A 611 -72.48 -60.08 -13.82
CA THR A 611 -72.31 -58.73 -14.37
C THR A 611 -73.65 -57.98 -14.29
N THR A 612 -73.67 -56.92 -13.49
CA THR A 612 -74.83 -56.04 -13.25
C THR A 612 -74.39 -54.59 -13.39
N GLN A 613 -75.35 -53.65 -13.50
CA GLN A 613 -75.07 -52.24 -13.73
C GLN A 613 -74.03 -51.69 -12.76
N LYS A 614 -74.17 -51.97 -11.46
CA LYS A 614 -73.21 -51.53 -10.43
C LYS A 614 -71.77 -51.98 -10.70
N VAL A 615 -71.56 -53.18 -11.25
CA VAL A 615 -70.22 -53.71 -11.55
C VAL A 615 -69.61 -52.97 -12.74
N ILE A 616 -70.43 -52.62 -13.75
CA ILE A 616 -70.03 -51.75 -14.86
C ILE A 616 -69.71 -50.34 -14.35
N ASP A 617 -70.56 -49.76 -13.49
CA ASP A 617 -70.35 -48.44 -12.88
C ASP A 617 -69.07 -48.39 -12.01
N ASP A 618 -68.73 -49.48 -11.32
CA ASP A 618 -67.51 -49.58 -10.52
C ASP A 618 -66.25 -49.75 -11.41
N ALA A 619 -66.34 -50.49 -12.51
CA ALA A 619 -65.28 -50.54 -13.53
C ALA A 619 -65.06 -49.15 -14.19
N GLN A 620 -66.15 -48.43 -14.51
CA GLN A 620 -66.10 -47.07 -15.06
C GLN A 620 -65.31 -46.10 -14.17
N LYS A 621 -65.46 -46.21 -12.84
CA LYS A 621 -64.71 -45.38 -11.87
C LYS A 621 -63.21 -45.64 -11.97
N LEU A 622 -62.80 -46.91 -12.13
CA LEU A 622 -61.38 -47.26 -12.28
C LEU A 622 -60.81 -46.74 -13.61
N ILE A 623 -61.52 -46.93 -14.74
CA ILE A 623 -61.14 -46.35 -16.04
C ILE A 623 -61.01 -44.82 -15.92
N ASN A 624 -61.92 -44.15 -15.20
CA ASN A 624 -61.87 -42.71 -15.01
C ASN A 624 -60.60 -42.22 -14.30
N THR A 625 -59.94 -43.06 -13.48
CA THR A 625 -58.65 -42.72 -12.86
C THR A 625 -57.44 -42.86 -13.80
N VAL A 626 -57.52 -43.67 -14.85
CA VAL A 626 -56.43 -43.86 -15.84
C VAL A 626 -56.14 -42.54 -16.55
N THR A 627 -54.86 -42.16 -16.66
CA THR A 627 -54.45 -40.88 -17.28
C THR A 627 -53.87 -41.04 -18.68
N ASP A 628 -53.37 -42.22 -19.06
CA ASP A 628 -53.05 -42.56 -20.45
C ASP A 628 -54.35 -42.62 -21.27
N THR A 629 -54.51 -41.68 -22.21
CA THR A 629 -55.73 -41.53 -23.00
C THR A 629 -56.01 -42.72 -23.91
N ALA A 630 -54.98 -43.30 -24.53
CA ALA A 630 -55.14 -44.42 -25.46
C ALA A 630 -55.47 -45.73 -24.72
N LYS A 631 -54.89 -45.94 -23.52
CA LYS A 631 -55.26 -47.06 -22.64
C LYS A 631 -56.66 -46.89 -22.07
N LYS A 632 -57.03 -45.67 -21.68
CA LYS A 632 -58.37 -45.33 -21.20
C LYS A 632 -59.44 -45.58 -22.26
N GLU A 633 -59.21 -45.10 -23.48
CA GLU A 633 -60.10 -45.31 -24.64
C GLU A 633 -60.25 -46.80 -24.97
N ALA A 634 -59.15 -47.55 -25.06
CA ALA A 634 -59.20 -48.99 -25.30
C ALA A 634 -59.93 -49.78 -24.19
N LEU A 635 -59.87 -49.32 -22.93
CA LEU A 635 -60.65 -49.90 -21.84
C LEU A 635 -62.14 -49.49 -21.91
N GLN A 636 -62.43 -48.24 -22.26
CA GLN A 636 -63.78 -47.72 -22.41
C GLN A 636 -64.56 -48.49 -23.50
N THR A 637 -63.97 -48.74 -24.67
CA THR A 637 -64.60 -49.53 -25.75
C THR A 637 -65.07 -50.92 -25.27
N ASN A 638 -64.28 -51.57 -24.41
CA ASN A 638 -64.64 -52.87 -23.84
C ASN A 638 -65.73 -52.75 -22.74
N LEU A 639 -65.73 -51.65 -21.97
CA LEU A 639 -66.78 -51.38 -20.98
C LEU A 639 -68.13 -51.06 -21.65
N ASP A 640 -68.12 -50.23 -22.70
CA ASP A 640 -69.31 -49.87 -23.47
C ASP A 640 -69.94 -51.11 -24.12
N ARG A 641 -69.11 -52.05 -24.61
CA ARG A 641 -69.57 -53.34 -25.11
C ARG A 641 -70.18 -54.21 -24.02
N ALA A 642 -69.61 -54.23 -22.80
CA ALA A 642 -70.22 -54.93 -21.67
C ALA A 642 -71.59 -54.33 -21.29
N GLN A 643 -71.76 -53.00 -21.39
CA GLN A 643 -73.03 -52.31 -21.17
C GLN A 643 -74.07 -52.68 -22.24
N GLU A 644 -73.69 -52.74 -23.51
CA GLU A 644 -74.57 -53.16 -24.61
C GLU A 644 -75.07 -54.60 -24.44
N LEU A 645 -74.15 -55.51 -24.05
CA LEU A 645 -74.48 -56.90 -23.74
C LEU A 645 -75.38 -57.04 -22.51
N LEU A 646 -75.18 -56.21 -21.47
CA LEU A 646 -76.07 -56.16 -20.30
C LEU A 646 -77.47 -55.63 -20.66
N ASN A 647 -77.55 -54.61 -21.51
CA ASN A 647 -78.83 -54.08 -22.00
C ASN A 647 -79.58 -55.16 -22.79
N THR A 648 -78.88 -55.87 -23.67
CA THR A 648 -79.40 -56.99 -24.48
C THR A 648 -79.91 -58.14 -23.60
N LYS A 649 -79.16 -58.51 -22.56
CA LYS A 649 -79.53 -59.56 -21.60
C LYS A 649 -80.85 -59.28 -20.85
N ASN A 650 -81.22 -58.01 -20.68
CA ASN A 650 -82.38 -57.59 -19.90
C ASN A 650 -83.67 -57.34 -20.74
N VAL A 651 -83.69 -57.72 -22.02
CA VAL A 651 -84.87 -57.55 -22.89
C VAL A 651 -85.95 -58.59 -22.58
N THR A 652 -87.12 -58.12 -22.10
CA THR A 652 -88.33 -58.96 -21.89
C THR A 652 -89.28 -58.93 -23.09
N ALA A 653 -89.90 -60.06 -23.43
CA ALA A 653 -90.84 -60.20 -24.55
C ALA A 653 -91.95 -61.25 -24.27
N GLY A 654 -93.15 -61.06 -24.83
CA GLY A 654 -94.24 -62.03 -24.70
C GLY A 654 -95.51 -61.66 -25.48
N THR A 655 -96.44 -62.61 -25.60
CA THR A 655 -97.68 -62.50 -26.38
C THR A 655 -98.89 -62.99 -25.60
N ILE A 656 -100.11 -62.61 -26.04
CA ILE A 656 -101.39 -63.05 -25.45
C ILE A 656 -102.44 -63.30 -26.53
N THR A 657 -103.31 -64.29 -26.34
CA THR A 657 -104.37 -64.67 -27.30
C THR A 657 -105.67 -65.04 -26.55
N PRO A 658 -106.77 -64.28 -26.67
CA PRO A 658 -108.05 -64.60 -26.04
C PRO A 658 -108.89 -65.61 -26.82
N ASN A 659 -109.73 -66.35 -26.09
CA ASN A 659 -110.81 -67.19 -26.62
C ASN A 659 -112.11 -66.38 -26.84
N GLU A 660 -113.08 -66.98 -27.53
CA GLU A 660 -114.44 -66.42 -27.66
C GLU A 660 -115.24 -66.53 -26.35
N PHE A 661 -116.23 -65.65 -26.14
CA PHE A 661 -117.01 -65.56 -24.90
C PHE A 661 -118.52 -65.41 -25.17
N THR A 662 -119.31 -66.39 -24.72
CA THR A 662 -120.76 -66.47 -24.93
C THR A 662 -121.52 -65.70 -23.85
N ILE A 663 -122.26 -64.64 -24.23
CA ILE A 663 -122.97 -63.80 -23.26
C ILE A 663 -124.14 -64.56 -22.65
N GLY A 664 -124.21 -64.57 -21.32
CA GLY A 664 -125.25 -65.26 -20.55
C GLY A 664 -124.90 -66.72 -20.21
N THR A 665 -123.92 -67.32 -20.89
CA THR A 665 -123.46 -68.70 -20.64
C THR A 665 -122.12 -68.71 -19.91
N ASP A 666 -121.12 -67.99 -20.43
CA ASP A 666 -119.75 -68.11 -19.98
C ASP A 666 -119.45 -67.23 -18.76
N LYS A 667 -118.63 -67.77 -17.84
CA LYS A 667 -118.32 -67.16 -16.53
C LYS A 667 -116.90 -66.60 -16.43
N PHE A 668 -116.07 -66.89 -17.42
CA PHE A 668 -114.68 -66.46 -17.50
C PHE A 668 -114.35 -66.07 -18.94
N ILE A 669 -113.57 -65.00 -19.14
CA ILE A 669 -112.78 -64.83 -20.37
C ILE A 669 -111.48 -65.60 -20.15
N THR A 670 -111.12 -66.46 -21.11
CA THR A 670 -109.91 -67.30 -21.05
C THR A 670 -109.06 -67.10 -22.30
N GLY A 671 -107.85 -67.64 -22.29
CA GLY A 671 -106.95 -67.63 -23.43
C GLY A 671 -105.55 -68.10 -23.06
N SER A 672 -104.60 -67.96 -23.97
CA SER A 672 -103.20 -68.36 -23.79
C SER A 672 -102.25 -67.15 -23.82
N TYR A 673 -101.02 -67.38 -23.36
CA TYR A 673 -99.92 -66.41 -23.40
C TYR A 673 -98.57 -67.12 -23.58
N THR A 674 -97.56 -66.40 -24.08
CA THR A 674 -96.18 -66.92 -24.19
C THR A 674 -95.15 -65.86 -23.82
N GLY A 675 -93.92 -66.27 -23.49
CA GLY A 675 -92.85 -65.36 -23.06
C GLY A 675 -92.98 -64.88 -21.61
N ASP A 676 -92.36 -63.74 -21.29
CA ASP A 676 -92.12 -63.20 -19.95
C ASP A 676 -93.35 -62.61 -19.24
N VAL A 677 -94.56 -63.02 -19.65
CA VAL A 677 -95.83 -62.49 -19.12
C VAL A 677 -96.02 -62.94 -17.67
N ALA A 678 -96.01 -61.98 -16.76
CA ALA A 678 -96.20 -62.18 -15.32
C ALA A 678 -97.56 -61.67 -14.81
N LYS A 679 -98.17 -60.69 -15.50
CA LYS A 679 -99.52 -60.16 -15.19
C LYS A 679 -100.37 -60.14 -16.46
N VAL A 680 -101.64 -60.53 -16.34
CA VAL A 680 -102.67 -60.28 -17.35
C VAL A 680 -103.78 -59.42 -16.75
N SER A 681 -104.33 -58.50 -17.53
CA SER A 681 -105.45 -57.64 -17.14
C SER A 681 -106.47 -57.55 -18.26
N LEU A 682 -107.75 -57.36 -17.93
CA LEU A 682 -108.76 -56.97 -18.92
C LEU A 682 -108.84 -55.45 -19.00
N VAL A 683 -109.05 -54.89 -20.18
CA VAL A 683 -109.31 -53.45 -20.37
C VAL A 683 -110.62 -53.24 -21.13
N ARG A 684 -111.52 -52.41 -20.60
CA ARG A 684 -112.78 -52.02 -21.27
C ARG A 684 -112.87 -50.48 -21.28
N GLY A 685 -112.64 -49.87 -22.44
CA GLY A 685 -112.48 -48.41 -22.51
C GLY A 685 -111.27 -47.95 -21.70
N PHE A 686 -111.49 -47.10 -20.69
CA PHE A 686 -110.45 -46.62 -19.77
C PHE A 686 -110.26 -47.48 -18.52
N ASP A 687 -111.15 -48.44 -18.25
CA ASP A 687 -111.07 -49.28 -17.05
C ASP A 687 -110.08 -50.44 -17.25
N GLU A 688 -109.00 -50.50 -16.45
CA GLU A 688 -108.19 -51.71 -16.26
C GLU A 688 -108.75 -52.56 -15.10
N TYR A 689 -109.11 -53.80 -15.40
CA TYR A 689 -109.53 -54.82 -14.45
C TYR A 689 -108.39 -55.83 -14.26
N THR A 690 -107.74 -55.78 -13.09
CA THR A 690 -106.72 -56.75 -12.68
C THR A 690 -107.34 -57.96 -11.99
N GLY A 691 -106.55 -59.03 -11.80
CA GLY A 691 -107.01 -60.27 -11.16
C GLY A 691 -107.28 -61.45 -12.11
N ALA A 692 -106.68 -61.48 -13.30
CA ALA A 692 -106.58 -62.73 -14.05
C ALA A 692 -105.75 -63.75 -13.25
N THR A 693 -106.17 -65.00 -13.24
CA THR A 693 -105.27 -66.12 -12.92
C THR A 693 -104.40 -66.37 -14.13
N VAL A 694 -103.07 -66.33 -13.97
CA VAL A 694 -102.08 -66.47 -15.04
C VAL A 694 -101.17 -67.63 -14.66
N LYS A 695 -101.25 -68.76 -15.39
CA LYS A 695 -100.54 -69.99 -15.03
C LYS A 695 -100.38 -70.93 -16.22
N ASN A 696 -99.25 -71.62 -16.32
CA ASN A 696 -98.97 -72.67 -17.31
C ASN A 696 -99.14 -72.24 -18.79
N GLY A 697 -99.02 -70.95 -19.12
CA GLY A 697 -99.28 -70.44 -20.47
C GLY A 697 -100.76 -70.16 -20.77
N GLU A 698 -101.65 -70.29 -19.79
CA GLU A 698 -103.06 -69.93 -19.89
C GLU A 698 -103.43 -68.80 -18.92
N PHE A 699 -104.38 -67.96 -19.32
CA PHE A 699 -105.00 -67.00 -18.42
C PHE A 699 -106.52 -67.23 -18.32
N SER A 700 -107.08 -66.91 -17.16
CA SER A 700 -108.53 -66.87 -16.95
C SER A 700 -108.92 -65.68 -16.07
N PHE A 701 -109.93 -64.93 -16.50
CA PHE A 701 -110.49 -63.78 -15.79
C PHE A 701 -111.97 -64.00 -15.52
N TYR A 702 -112.39 -63.92 -14.26
CA TYR A 702 -113.79 -64.15 -13.85
C TYR A 702 -114.69 -62.95 -14.18
N THR A 703 -115.73 -63.15 -14.98
CA THR A 703 -116.55 -62.06 -15.56
C THR A 703 -117.94 -61.92 -14.95
N VAL A 704 -118.34 -62.83 -14.05
CA VAL A 704 -119.63 -62.74 -13.34
C VAL A 704 -119.70 -61.44 -12.54
N GLY A 705 -120.83 -60.73 -12.64
CA GLY A 705 -121.01 -59.40 -12.06
C GLY A 705 -120.37 -58.24 -12.84
N LYS A 706 -119.68 -58.49 -13.97
CA LYS A 706 -119.11 -57.45 -14.86
C LYS A 706 -120.00 -57.10 -16.07
N SER A 707 -121.28 -57.52 -16.01
CA SER A 707 -122.40 -57.14 -16.89
C SER A 707 -122.04 -56.96 -18.36
N ILE A 708 -121.37 -57.94 -18.95
CA ILE A 708 -120.85 -57.89 -20.32
C ILE A 708 -122.01 -57.81 -21.33
N LYS A 709 -121.98 -56.80 -22.19
CA LYS A 709 -122.94 -56.59 -23.28
C LYS A 709 -122.29 -56.88 -24.63
N LYS A 710 -123.09 -57.20 -25.65
CA LYS A 710 -122.61 -57.43 -27.03
C LYS A 710 -121.95 -56.19 -27.67
N THR A 711 -122.16 -55.01 -27.08
CA THR A 711 -121.57 -53.72 -27.45
C THR A 711 -120.20 -53.44 -26.82
N ASP A 712 -119.75 -54.27 -25.86
CA ASP A 712 -118.54 -53.97 -25.08
C ASP A 712 -117.27 -54.38 -25.84
N GLN A 713 -116.34 -53.45 -26.02
CA GLN A 713 -114.99 -53.75 -26.48
C GLN A 713 -114.11 -54.12 -25.28
N ILE A 714 -113.70 -55.39 -25.20
CA ILE A 714 -112.91 -55.92 -24.08
C ILE A 714 -111.59 -56.45 -24.63
N TYR A 715 -110.49 -55.87 -24.17
CA TYR A 715 -109.14 -56.32 -24.45
C TYR A 715 -108.58 -57.17 -23.31
N VAL A 716 -107.68 -58.09 -23.64
CA VAL A 716 -106.74 -58.75 -22.72
C VAL A 716 -105.36 -58.14 -22.93
N VAL A 717 -104.63 -57.86 -21.86
CA VAL A 717 -103.31 -57.20 -21.90
C VAL A 717 -102.32 -57.95 -21.03
N ALA A 718 -101.18 -58.29 -21.61
CA ALA A 718 -100.07 -58.98 -20.98
C ALA A 718 -98.96 -57.99 -20.60
N TYR A 719 -98.40 -58.17 -19.40
CA TYR A 719 -97.28 -57.37 -18.86
C TYR A 719 -96.19 -58.26 -18.30
N ASP A 720 -94.94 -57.79 -18.36
CA ASP A 720 -93.80 -58.44 -17.71
C ASP A 720 -93.81 -58.24 -16.17
N LYS A 721 -92.86 -58.88 -15.49
CA LYS A 721 -92.69 -58.78 -14.02
C LYS A 721 -92.44 -57.35 -13.50
N ASN A 722 -92.04 -56.42 -14.37
CA ASN A 722 -91.73 -55.03 -14.06
C ASN A 722 -92.90 -54.08 -14.41
N GLY A 723 -93.98 -54.59 -15.02
CA GLY A 723 -95.14 -53.81 -15.45
C GLY A 723 -95.04 -53.23 -16.87
N LYS A 724 -94.04 -53.61 -17.68
CA LYS A 724 -93.96 -53.24 -19.10
C LYS A 724 -95.04 -54.00 -19.88
N GLU A 725 -95.83 -53.30 -20.69
CA GLU A 725 -96.80 -53.94 -21.60
C GLU A 725 -96.05 -54.73 -22.68
N LEU A 726 -96.43 -56.00 -22.85
CA LEU A 726 -95.82 -56.93 -23.81
C LEU A 726 -96.71 -57.17 -25.03
N SER A 727 -98.03 -57.28 -24.82
CA SER A 727 -99.00 -57.61 -25.89
C SER A 727 -100.45 -57.31 -25.45
N ARG A 728 -101.35 -57.05 -26.41
CA ARG A 728 -102.74 -56.62 -26.19
C ARG A 728 -103.64 -57.12 -27.33
N GLU A 729 -104.74 -57.81 -27.00
CA GLU A 729 -105.66 -58.43 -27.98
C GLU A 729 -107.15 -58.32 -27.58
N LEU A 730 -108.08 -58.49 -28.53
CA LEU A 730 -109.53 -58.24 -28.36
C LEU A 730 -110.38 -59.53 -28.24
N VAL A 731 -111.44 -59.50 -27.40
CA VAL A 731 -112.37 -60.62 -27.12
C VAL A 731 -113.68 -60.54 -27.97
N LYS A 732 -114.31 -61.68 -28.28
CA LYS A 732 -115.46 -61.86 -29.22
C LYS A 732 -116.73 -62.45 -28.56
N LEU A 733 -117.97 -62.09 -29.00
CA LEU A 733 -119.24 -62.20 -28.20
C LEU A 733 -120.53 -62.75 -28.93
N ILE A 734 -121.43 -63.55 -28.27
CA ILE A 734 -122.55 -64.38 -28.87
C ILE A 734 -123.91 -64.44 -28.04
N VAL A 735 -125.14 -64.74 -28.60
CA VAL A 735 -126.55 -64.68 -27.99
C VAL A 735 -127.66 -65.64 -28.62
N VAL A 736 -128.90 -65.90 -28.03
CA VAL A 736 -129.99 -66.93 -28.40
C VAL A 736 -131.52 -66.50 -28.15
N THR A 737 -132.62 -67.22 -28.64
CA THR A 737 -134.12 -66.90 -28.58
C THR A 737 -135.20 -68.07 -28.49
N GLU A 738 -136.48 -67.89 -28.01
CA GLU A 738 -137.59 -68.92 -27.81
C GLU A 738 -139.11 -68.45 -27.70
N GLY A 739 -140.17 -69.32 -27.87
CA GLY A 739 -141.61 -69.01 -27.55
C GLY A 739 -142.72 -70.12 -27.74
N LYS A 740 -144.02 -69.88 -27.38
CA LYS A 740 -145.20 -70.85 -27.34
C LYS A 740 -146.65 -70.25 -27.48
N ILE A 741 -147.71 -71.06 -27.74
CA ILE A 741 -149.16 -70.66 -27.84
C ILE A 741 -150.23 -71.59 -27.18
N THR A 742 -151.44 -71.05 -26.89
CA THR A 742 -152.62 -71.76 -26.31
C THR A 742 -153.99 -71.23 -26.81
N PRO A 743 -154.83 -72.00 -27.54
CA PRO A 743 -156.18 -71.61 -27.99
C PRO A 743 -157.32 -71.77 -26.94
N VAL A 744 -158.50 -71.22 -27.25
CA VAL A 744 -159.75 -71.26 -26.45
C VAL A 744 -160.90 -71.96 -27.21
N GLU A 745 -161.75 -72.71 -26.48
CA GLU A 745 -162.95 -73.44 -26.97
C GLU A 745 -164.06 -72.54 -27.56
N MET A 746 -164.87 -73.05 -28.49
CA MET A 746 -165.78 -72.28 -29.36
C MET A 746 -167.20 -72.88 -29.42
N THR A 747 -168.25 -72.13 -29.08
CA THR A 747 -169.63 -72.63 -28.99
C THR A 747 -170.40 -72.40 -30.31
N ILE A 748 -171.15 -73.40 -30.80
CA ILE A 748 -171.92 -73.29 -32.05
C ILE A 748 -173.35 -73.86 -31.87
N PRO A 749 -174.41 -73.10 -32.25
CA PRO A 749 -174.38 -71.71 -32.71
C PRO A 749 -174.04 -70.72 -31.58
N GLY A 750 -173.13 -69.77 -31.84
CA GLY A 750 -172.75 -68.75 -30.86
C GLY A 750 -171.54 -67.90 -31.28
N ASP A 751 -170.37 -68.54 -31.46
CA ASP A 751 -169.08 -67.87 -31.59
C ASP A 751 -168.59 -67.66 -33.02
N ASN A 752 -167.91 -66.54 -33.24
CA ASN A 752 -167.50 -66.03 -34.56
C ASN A 752 -165.97 -65.86 -34.75
N ASN A 753 -165.16 -66.18 -33.73
CA ASN A 753 -163.70 -66.01 -33.73
C ASN A 753 -163.00 -67.17 -33.02
N ILE A 754 -161.82 -67.54 -33.51
CA ILE A 754 -160.83 -68.35 -32.79
C ILE A 754 -159.95 -67.40 -31.99
N THR A 755 -159.69 -67.69 -30.72
CA THR A 755 -158.88 -66.86 -29.82
C THR A 755 -157.92 -67.70 -28.98
N GLY A 756 -156.92 -67.05 -28.37
CA GLY A 756 -155.96 -67.69 -27.49
C GLY A 756 -154.88 -66.75 -26.97
N THR A 757 -153.87 -67.30 -26.29
CA THR A 757 -152.73 -66.59 -25.70
C THR A 757 -151.38 -67.13 -26.20
N TYR A 758 -150.30 -66.36 -25.98
CA TYR A 758 -148.94 -66.71 -26.35
C TYR A 758 -147.90 -66.18 -25.35
N THR A 759 -146.70 -66.78 -25.37
CA THR A 759 -145.56 -66.40 -24.51
C THR A 759 -144.23 -66.50 -25.25
N GLY A 760 -143.26 -65.66 -24.89
CA GLY A 760 -141.95 -65.60 -25.57
C GLY A 760 -142.01 -64.86 -26.91
N ASP A 761 -141.03 -65.09 -27.76
CA ASP A 761 -140.69 -64.32 -28.97
C ASP A 761 -141.68 -64.51 -30.16
N VAL A 762 -142.92 -64.94 -29.90
CA VAL A 762 -143.94 -65.15 -30.92
C VAL A 762 -144.42 -63.82 -31.50
N ALA A 763 -144.21 -63.64 -32.81
CA ALA A 763 -144.60 -62.45 -33.57
C ALA A 763 -145.78 -62.70 -34.53
N ARG A 764 -146.04 -63.96 -34.92
CA ARG A 764 -146.95 -64.27 -36.05
C ARG A 764 -147.66 -65.62 -35.89
N ILE A 765 -148.92 -65.72 -36.31
CA ILE A 765 -149.69 -66.98 -36.38
C ILE A 765 -150.28 -67.28 -37.76
N GLU A 766 -150.73 -68.53 -37.96
CA GLU A 766 -151.48 -69.02 -39.13
C GLU A 766 -152.55 -70.03 -38.71
N VAL A 767 -153.69 -70.11 -39.42
CA VAL A 767 -154.85 -70.94 -39.02
C VAL A 767 -155.40 -71.79 -40.18
N SER A 768 -155.79 -73.04 -39.91
CA SER A 768 -156.50 -73.94 -40.83
C SER A 768 -157.81 -74.47 -40.21
N VAL A 769 -158.78 -74.83 -41.06
CA VAL A 769 -160.05 -75.47 -40.69
C VAL A 769 -160.31 -76.65 -41.64
N ASN A 770 -160.80 -77.77 -41.10
CA ASN A 770 -161.09 -79.02 -41.83
C ASN A 770 -159.99 -79.44 -42.81
N ASP A 771 -158.74 -79.44 -42.32
CA ASP A 771 -157.53 -79.88 -43.02
C ASP A 771 -157.22 -79.09 -44.33
N GLY A 772 -157.82 -77.90 -44.50
CA GLY A 772 -157.55 -76.98 -45.61
C GLY A 772 -156.23 -76.20 -45.49
N ALA A 773 -155.92 -75.37 -46.51
CA ALA A 773 -154.71 -74.55 -46.52
C ALA A 773 -154.65 -73.56 -45.34
N PHE A 774 -153.49 -73.46 -44.69
CA PHE A 774 -153.24 -72.49 -43.63
C PHE A 774 -153.31 -71.05 -44.16
N LYS A 775 -154.09 -70.22 -43.48
CA LYS A 775 -154.28 -68.80 -43.81
C LYS A 775 -153.46 -67.95 -42.85
N LYS A 776 -152.58 -67.12 -43.40
CA LYS A 776 -151.93 -66.00 -42.68
C LYS A 776 -152.99 -64.95 -42.37
N GLY A 777 -153.03 -64.46 -41.13
CA GLY A 777 -153.99 -63.45 -40.70
C GLY A 777 -154.26 -63.47 -39.21
N GLY A 778 -155.19 -62.64 -38.76
CA GLY A 778 -155.43 -62.39 -37.34
C GLY A 778 -154.44 -61.39 -36.73
N THR A 779 -154.54 -61.21 -35.42
CA THR A 779 -153.67 -60.32 -34.63
C THR A 779 -152.86 -61.14 -33.64
N VAL A 780 -151.58 -60.80 -33.47
CA VAL A 780 -150.69 -61.31 -32.41
C VAL A 780 -150.14 -60.09 -31.69
N ALA A 781 -150.65 -59.80 -30.49
CA ALA A 781 -150.24 -58.67 -29.69
C ALA A 781 -150.61 -58.87 -28.22
N ASN A 782 -149.89 -58.22 -27.30
CA ASN A 782 -150.24 -58.17 -25.87
C ASN A 782 -150.46 -59.57 -25.24
N GLY A 783 -149.65 -60.56 -25.62
CA GLY A 783 -149.75 -61.95 -25.14
C GLY A 783 -151.00 -62.70 -25.61
N SER A 784 -151.78 -62.15 -26.55
CA SER A 784 -153.03 -62.71 -27.06
C SER A 784 -153.02 -62.85 -28.58
N PHE A 785 -153.76 -63.84 -29.11
CA PHE A 785 -154.04 -63.96 -30.52
C PHE A 785 -155.54 -64.09 -30.82
N LYS A 786 -155.95 -63.59 -31.99
CA LYS A 786 -157.34 -63.62 -32.48
C LYS A 786 -157.39 -63.80 -33.99
N PHE A 787 -158.23 -64.72 -34.46
CA PHE A 787 -158.46 -65.01 -35.87
C PHE A 787 -159.98 -65.10 -36.15
N TYR A 788 -160.46 -64.43 -37.20
CA TYR A 788 -161.89 -64.39 -37.53
C TYR A 788 -162.32 -65.69 -38.23
N SER A 789 -163.39 -66.35 -37.73
CA SER A 789 -163.78 -67.70 -38.15
C SER A 789 -165.25 -67.86 -38.52
N TYR A 790 -166.03 -66.77 -38.52
CA TYR A 790 -167.44 -66.80 -38.93
C TYR A 790 -167.63 -67.39 -40.33
N GLY A 791 -168.55 -68.35 -40.46
CA GLY A 791 -168.81 -69.08 -41.70
C GLY A 791 -167.73 -70.08 -42.12
N LEU A 792 -166.59 -70.16 -41.41
CA LEU A 792 -165.57 -71.20 -41.60
C LEU A 792 -165.80 -72.39 -40.66
N VAL A 793 -166.27 -72.12 -39.43
CA VAL A 793 -166.71 -73.12 -38.45
C VAL A 793 -168.22 -72.99 -38.31
N THR A 794 -168.95 -74.09 -38.52
CA THR A 794 -170.42 -74.08 -38.67
C THR A 794 -171.13 -75.22 -37.93
N LYS A 795 -170.40 -76.25 -37.50
CA LYS A 795 -170.94 -77.45 -36.85
C LYS A 795 -170.01 -77.91 -35.74
N ALA A 796 -170.55 -78.63 -34.76
CA ALA A 796 -169.77 -79.26 -33.69
C ALA A 796 -168.74 -80.32 -34.15
N SER A 797 -168.72 -80.64 -35.45
CA SER A 797 -167.82 -81.60 -36.10
C SER A 797 -166.61 -80.98 -36.83
N ASP A 798 -166.52 -79.65 -36.91
CA ASP A 798 -165.48 -78.96 -37.68
C ASP A 798 -164.15 -78.91 -36.89
N LYS A 799 -163.03 -79.29 -37.52
CA LYS A 799 -161.68 -79.28 -36.92
C LYS A 799 -160.96 -77.95 -37.18
N VAL A 800 -160.15 -77.47 -36.24
CA VAL A 800 -159.40 -76.20 -36.36
C VAL A 800 -157.96 -76.35 -35.84
N VAL A 801 -156.97 -75.76 -36.53
CA VAL A 801 -155.52 -75.83 -36.20
C VAL A 801 -154.86 -74.44 -36.26
N VAL A 802 -153.90 -74.15 -35.36
CA VAL A 802 -153.15 -72.87 -35.28
C VAL A 802 -151.63 -73.13 -35.19
N LYS A 803 -150.79 -72.32 -35.86
CA LYS A 803 -149.31 -72.32 -35.79
C LYS A 803 -148.73 -70.97 -35.34
N ALA A 804 -147.49 -70.93 -34.84
CA ALA A 804 -146.82 -69.73 -34.34
C ALA A 804 -145.31 -69.61 -34.69
N TYR A 805 -144.82 -68.40 -34.94
CA TYR A 805 -143.46 -68.08 -35.44
C TYR A 805 -142.84 -66.82 -34.78
N ASP A 806 -141.51 -66.69 -34.81
CA ASP A 806 -140.77 -65.49 -34.38
C ASP A 806 -140.55 -64.44 -35.49
N ASN A 807 -139.89 -63.33 -35.15
CA ASN A 807 -139.56 -62.22 -36.08
C ASN A 807 -138.55 -62.59 -37.19
N THR A 808 -137.93 -63.76 -37.13
CA THR A 808 -137.03 -64.32 -38.15
C THR A 808 -137.63 -65.53 -38.87
N ASP A 809 -138.96 -65.69 -38.80
CA ASP A 809 -139.75 -66.80 -39.36
C ASP A 809 -139.35 -68.21 -38.86
N LYS A 810 -138.63 -68.31 -37.73
CA LYS A 810 -138.41 -69.57 -37.01
C LYS A 810 -139.75 -70.03 -36.42
N LEU A 811 -140.13 -71.28 -36.70
CA LEU A 811 -141.32 -71.90 -36.11
C LEU A 811 -141.12 -72.10 -34.61
N LEU A 812 -142.15 -71.77 -33.82
CA LEU A 812 -142.13 -71.88 -32.36
C LEU A 812 -143.12 -72.93 -31.81
N ASP A 813 -144.39 -72.95 -32.25
CA ASP A 813 -145.42 -73.85 -31.67
C ASP A 813 -146.66 -74.10 -32.56
N THR A 814 -147.56 -75.06 -32.22
CA THR A 814 -148.78 -75.48 -32.96
C THR A 814 -149.85 -76.16 -32.06
N LYS A 815 -151.18 -75.89 -32.27
CA LYS A 815 -152.34 -76.31 -31.41
C LYS A 815 -153.72 -76.43 -32.14
N THR A 816 -154.82 -76.85 -31.46
CA THR A 816 -156.21 -77.16 -31.96
C THR A 816 -157.40 -76.66 -31.06
N VAL A 817 -158.72 -76.85 -31.42
CA VAL A 817 -159.97 -76.23 -30.80
C VAL A 817 -161.28 -77.12 -30.75
N ASN A 818 -162.34 -76.84 -29.91
CA ASN A 818 -163.54 -77.70 -29.48
C ASN A 818 -165.01 -77.04 -29.38
N ILE A 819 -166.19 -77.75 -29.13
CA ILE A 819 -167.69 -77.31 -29.23
C ILE A 819 -168.82 -78.05 -28.29
N LYS A 820 -170.15 -77.63 -28.07
CA LYS A 820 -171.18 -78.06 -26.96
C LYS A 820 -172.80 -77.81 -27.03
N THR A 821 -173.79 -78.45 -26.25
CA THR A 821 -175.37 -78.32 -26.26
C THR A 821 -176.32 -78.69 -24.97
N THR A 822 -177.74 -78.75 -24.97
CA THR A 822 -178.80 -78.80 -23.79
C THR A 822 -180.31 -79.43 -23.93
N ILE A 823 -181.24 -79.60 -22.87
CA ILE A 823 -182.68 -80.27 -22.82
C ILE A 823 -183.77 -80.03 -21.60
N PRO A 824 -185.11 -80.55 -21.55
CA PRO A 824 -186.35 -80.17 -20.64
C PRO A 824 -187.28 -81.22 -19.77
N THR A 825 -188.60 -80.96 -19.30
CA THR A 825 -189.45 -81.60 -18.13
C THR A 825 -191.07 -81.89 -18.16
N SER A 826 -191.80 -82.46 -17.09
CA SER A 826 -193.30 -82.93 -16.99
C SER A 826 -194.06 -83.27 -15.59
N GLY A 827 -195.36 -83.78 -15.50
CA GLY A 827 -196.12 -84.24 -14.24
C GLY A 827 -197.65 -84.75 -14.29
N THR A 828 -198.36 -85.21 -13.18
CA THR A 828 -199.76 -85.87 -13.12
C THR A 828 -200.68 -85.75 -11.83
N VAL A 829 -201.97 -86.22 -11.82
CA VAL A 829 -202.99 -86.21 -10.68
C VAL A 829 -203.86 -87.50 -10.49
N THR A 830 -204.52 -87.69 -9.32
CA THR A 830 -205.57 -88.72 -9.06
C THR A 830 -206.57 -88.32 -7.94
N VAL A 831 -207.87 -88.68 -8.01
CA VAL A 831 -208.92 -88.29 -7.03
C VAL A 831 -209.86 -89.45 -6.62
N ALA A 832 -210.54 -89.32 -5.48
CA ALA A 832 -211.55 -90.28 -4.97
C ALA A 832 -213.00 -89.76 -5.08
N ASP A 833 -213.97 -90.68 -5.08
CA ASP A 833 -215.40 -90.37 -5.14
C ASP A 833 -215.86 -89.48 -3.97
N TYR A 834 -216.71 -88.50 -4.26
CA TYR A 834 -217.18 -87.51 -3.28
C TYR A 834 -218.61 -87.83 -2.82
N LYS A 835 -218.84 -87.97 -1.51
CA LYS A 835 -220.17 -88.18 -0.95
C LYS A 835 -220.87 -86.84 -0.65
N LEU A 836 -222.08 -86.68 -1.17
CA LEU A 836 -222.85 -85.44 -1.13
C LEU A 836 -223.09 -84.95 0.31
N GLY A 837 -222.73 -83.69 0.58
CA GLY A 837 -222.86 -83.08 1.90
C GLY A 837 -221.67 -83.33 2.85
N THR A 838 -220.63 -84.05 2.41
CA THR A 838 -219.32 -84.01 3.09
C THR A 838 -218.56 -82.72 2.73
N SER A 839 -217.59 -82.31 3.54
CA SER A 839 -217.06 -80.94 3.41
C SER A 839 -215.96 -80.75 2.37
N ASN A 840 -215.33 -81.83 1.87
CA ASN A 840 -214.14 -81.73 1.01
C ASN A 840 -214.07 -82.89 0.00
N ILE A 841 -213.42 -82.63 -1.14
CA ILE A 841 -212.84 -83.63 -2.04
C ILE A 841 -211.37 -83.88 -1.62
N THR A 842 -210.86 -85.10 -1.81
CA THR A 842 -209.47 -85.48 -1.48
C THR A 842 -208.86 -86.42 -2.52
N GLY A 843 -207.54 -86.36 -2.71
CA GLY A 843 -206.82 -87.18 -3.69
C GLY A 843 -205.29 -87.11 -3.58
N LYS A 844 -204.59 -87.43 -4.67
CA LYS A 844 -203.12 -87.46 -4.80
C LYS A 844 -202.62 -86.81 -6.11
N PHE A 845 -201.31 -86.57 -6.21
CA PHE A 845 -200.64 -86.05 -7.41
C PHE A 845 -199.16 -86.47 -7.49
N THR A 846 -198.52 -86.33 -8.67
CA THR A 846 -197.07 -86.57 -8.85
C THR A 846 -196.42 -85.58 -9.85
N GLY A 847 -195.09 -85.52 -9.88
CA GLY A 847 -194.33 -84.66 -10.81
C GLY A 847 -194.37 -83.16 -10.47
N ASP A 848 -194.13 -82.30 -11.46
CA ASP A 848 -193.89 -80.85 -11.28
C ASP A 848 -195.12 -80.00 -10.84
N VAL A 849 -196.19 -80.62 -10.34
CA VAL A 849 -197.44 -79.96 -9.92
C VAL A 849 -197.23 -78.90 -8.83
N LYS A 850 -197.89 -77.75 -9.00
CA LYS A 850 -197.89 -76.60 -8.06
C LYS A 850 -199.25 -75.94 -7.82
N SER A 851 -200.30 -76.23 -8.62
CA SER A 851 -201.65 -75.70 -8.36
C SER A 851 -202.75 -76.61 -8.90
N MET A 852 -203.98 -76.42 -8.41
CA MET A 852 -205.18 -77.16 -8.85
C MET A 852 -206.45 -76.30 -8.91
N LYS A 853 -207.46 -76.79 -9.63
CA LYS A 853 -208.81 -76.20 -9.72
C LYS A 853 -209.87 -77.29 -9.80
N VAL A 854 -211.03 -77.09 -9.16
CA VAL A 854 -212.20 -77.98 -9.22
C VAL A 854 -213.34 -77.29 -9.96
N THR A 855 -213.96 -77.97 -10.92
CA THR A 855 -215.14 -77.46 -11.65
C THR A 855 -216.38 -78.19 -11.18
N VAL A 856 -217.50 -77.47 -11.00
CA VAL A 856 -218.85 -78.04 -10.79
C VAL A 856 -219.80 -77.42 -11.80
N GLY A 857 -220.37 -78.23 -12.69
CA GLY A 857 -221.12 -77.73 -13.83
C GLY A 857 -220.26 -76.83 -14.71
N THR A 858 -220.62 -75.55 -14.81
CA THR A 858 -219.84 -74.50 -15.50
C THR A 858 -218.99 -73.65 -14.56
N THR A 859 -219.09 -73.83 -13.24
CA THR A 859 -218.43 -72.98 -12.24
C THR A 859 -217.09 -73.55 -11.82
N VAL A 860 -216.00 -72.81 -12.09
CA VAL A 860 -214.63 -73.21 -11.71
C VAL A 860 -214.25 -72.59 -10.36
N TYR A 861 -213.98 -73.43 -9.38
CA TYR A 861 -213.41 -73.08 -8.08
C TYR A 861 -211.90 -73.27 -8.12
N SER A 862 -211.14 -72.27 -7.65
CA SER A 862 -209.68 -72.33 -7.50
C SER A 862 -209.31 -72.37 -6.02
N GLY A 863 -208.31 -73.16 -5.65
CA GLY A 863 -207.91 -73.35 -4.24
C GLY A 863 -207.48 -74.78 -3.94
N GLY A 864 -207.79 -75.24 -2.73
CA GLY A 864 -207.35 -76.53 -2.21
C GLY A 864 -205.93 -76.48 -1.63
N THR A 865 -205.64 -77.41 -0.72
CA THR A 865 -204.33 -77.58 -0.11
C THR A 865 -203.57 -78.70 -0.84
N ILE A 866 -202.41 -78.36 -1.38
CA ILE A 866 -201.41 -79.31 -1.90
C ILE A 866 -200.46 -79.65 -0.75
N ASN A 867 -200.38 -80.93 -0.37
CA ASN A 867 -199.50 -81.41 0.68
C ASN A 867 -198.18 -81.92 0.07
N SER A 868 -197.09 -81.85 0.84
CA SER A 868 -195.75 -82.32 0.40
C SER A 868 -195.61 -83.85 0.35
N ASP A 869 -196.58 -84.61 0.87
CA ASP A 869 -196.67 -86.07 0.80
C ASP A 869 -197.33 -86.58 -0.50
N GLY A 870 -197.62 -85.68 -1.45
CA GLY A 870 -198.31 -86.01 -2.70
C GLY A 870 -199.83 -86.14 -2.55
N THR A 871 -200.44 -85.71 -1.44
CA THR A 871 -201.90 -85.69 -1.25
C THR A 871 -202.50 -84.28 -1.44
N PHE A 872 -203.82 -84.20 -1.59
CA PHE A 872 -204.54 -82.92 -1.57
C PHE A 872 -205.92 -82.99 -0.91
N LYS A 873 -206.44 -81.80 -0.55
CA LYS A 873 -207.78 -81.59 0.00
C LYS A 873 -208.39 -80.29 -0.54
N PHE A 874 -209.61 -80.35 -1.07
CA PHE A 874 -210.32 -79.21 -1.66
C PHE A 874 -211.69 -79.03 -1.00
N TYR A 875 -211.94 -77.88 -0.36
CA TYR A 875 -213.20 -77.62 0.35
C TYR A 875 -214.34 -77.30 -0.62
N ILE A 876 -215.48 -77.99 -0.47
CA ILE A 876 -216.59 -77.93 -1.45
C ILE A 876 -217.99 -77.99 -0.81
N LEU A 877 -218.09 -77.90 0.52
CA LEU A 877 -219.36 -78.01 1.25
C LEU A 877 -220.42 -77.02 0.72
N GLY A 878 -221.58 -77.55 0.32
CA GLY A 878 -222.69 -76.74 -0.21
C GLY A 878 -222.43 -76.11 -1.59
N LYS A 879 -221.40 -76.55 -2.34
CA LYS A 879 -221.13 -76.13 -3.73
C LYS A 879 -221.53 -77.15 -4.79
N ILE A 880 -221.88 -78.36 -4.36
CA ILE A 880 -222.48 -79.43 -5.16
C ILE A 880 -223.86 -79.67 -4.55
N ALA A 881 -224.91 -79.60 -5.36
CA ALA A 881 -226.31 -79.61 -4.91
C ALA A 881 -226.98 -80.97 -5.13
N PHE A 882 -226.69 -81.64 -6.25
CA PHE A 882 -227.27 -82.91 -6.65
C PHE A 882 -226.19 -83.93 -7.02
N THR A 883 -226.51 -85.23 -6.94
CA THR A 883 -225.62 -86.31 -7.41
C THR A 883 -225.45 -86.35 -8.93
N THR A 884 -226.27 -85.59 -9.65
CA THR A 884 -226.21 -85.42 -11.11
C THR A 884 -225.34 -84.24 -11.54
N ASP A 885 -224.81 -83.44 -10.60
CA ASP A 885 -223.92 -82.32 -10.94
C ASP A 885 -222.56 -82.88 -11.41
N PRO A 886 -222.06 -82.54 -12.61
CA PRO A 886 -220.77 -83.01 -13.08
C PRO A 886 -219.63 -82.25 -12.38
N VAL A 887 -218.65 -83.00 -11.85
CA VAL A 887 -217.52 -82.45 -11.07
C VAL A 887 -216.19 -82.93 -11.66
N SER A 888 -215.16 -82.08 -11.71
CA SER A 888 -213.82 -82.44 -12.20
C SER A 888 -212.71 -81.63 -11.52
N ILE A 889 -211.45 -82.07 -11.66
CA ILE A 889 -210.26 -81.44 -11.08
C ILE A 889 -209.08 -81.47 -12.07
N ALA A 890 -208.29 -80.39 -12.14
CA ALA A 890 -207.10 -80.29 -13.01
C ALA A 890 -205.88 -79.70 -12.27
N VAL A 891 -204.65 -80.03 -12.72
CA VAL A 891 -203.37 -79.65 -12.11
C VAL A 891 -202.36 -79.05 -13.09
N TYR A 892 -201.49 -78.15 -12.57
CA TYR A 892 -200.58 -77.32 -13.38
C TYR A 892 -199.18 -77.19 -12.74
N ASP A 893 -198.16 -76.91 -13.57
CA ASP A 893 -196.77 -76.68 -13.12
C ASP A 893 -196.51 -75.26 -12.58
N LYS A 894 -195.25 -74.96 -12.21
CA LYS A 894 -194.85 -73.63 -11.68
C LYS A 894 -195.01 -72.46 -12.68
N THR A 895 -195.17 -72.74 -13.97
CA THR A 895 -195.35 -71.77 -15.06
C THR A 895 -196.81 -71.67 -15.52
N GLY A 896 -197.71 -72.48 -14.95
CA GLY A 896 -199.12 -72.55 -15.34
C GLY A 896 -199.40 -73.49 -16.53
N LYS A 897 -198.41 -74.28 -16.97
CA LYS A 897 -198.63 -75.33 -17.98
C LYS A 897 -199.55 -76.41 -17.39
N LEU A 898 -200.61 -76.77 -18.10
CA LEU A 898 -201.47 -77.89 -17.72
C LEU A 898 -200.64 -79.17 -17.74
N LEU A 899 -200.76 -79.96 -16.67
CA LEU A 899 -200.11 -81.26 -16.54
C LEU A 899 -201.13 -82.40 -16.71
N ASP A 900 -202.26 -82.35 -16.00
CA ASP A 900 -203.23 -83.46 -15.96
C ASP A 900 -204.62 -83.04 -15.45
N SER A 901 -205.66 -83.86 -15.64
CA SER A 901 -207.07 -83.58 -15.31
C SER A 901 -207.95 -84.84 -15.19
N GLN A 902 -208.85 -84.89 -14.20
CA GLN A 902 -209.72 -86.04 -13.91
C GLN A 902 -211.16 -85.62 -13.52
N VAL A 903 -212.15 -86.48 -13.79
CA VAL A 903 -213.57 -86.32 -13.38
C VAL A 903 -213.80 -86.98 -12.01
N ILE A 904 -214.76 -86.45 -11.22
CA ILE A 904 -215.09 -86.90 -9.86
C ILE A 904 -216.54 -87.41 -9.83
N THR A 905 -216.76 -88.64 -9.33
CA THR A 905 -218.09 -89.19 -9.09
C THR A 905 -218.73 -88.56 -7.86
N VAL A 906 -220.04 -88.25 -7.91
CA VAL A 906 -220.81 -87.74 -6.77
C VAL A 906 -221.81 -88.80 -6.29
N LEU A 907 -221.66 -89.23 -5.04
CA LEU A 907 -222.50 -90.27 -4.42
C LEU A 907 -223.57 -89.66 -3.50
N PRO A 908 -224.79 -90.25 -3.41
CA PRO A 908 -225.87 -89.76 -2.55
C PRO A 908 -225.50 -89.80 -1.06
N LYS A 909 -226.24 -89.03 -0.26
CA LYS A 909 -225.97 -88.79 1.17
C LYS A 909 -226.32 -89.97 2.07
#